data_AF-A0A926ZE09-F1
#
_entry.id   AF-A0A926ZE09-F1
#
_cell.length_a   1.000
_cell.length_b   1.000
_cell.length_c   1.000
_cell.angle_alpha   90.00
_cell.angle_beta   90.00
_cell.angle_gamma   90.00
#
_symmetry.space_group_name_H-M   'P 1'
#
loop_
_entity.id
_entity.type
_entity.pdbx_description
1 polymer ?
#
loop_
_entity_poly.entity_id
_entity_poly.type
_entity_poly.pdbx_seq_one_letter_code
_entity_poly.pdbx_strand_id
1 'polypeptide(L)'
;MPVESDSTSFDKNGHVPRSSYLPTGSTPVNLKEENELAEWFQIIRRRRYLFGGVAIAVTLTMAAWTLTRTPIYRGEFRVLVEPVALDDPSRELLQGEMPISPAFDYSTQIEVLRSPALLKPIAEKLEREDPGLSYGMLLQDLQITRLRDTKVLSVSFLNSDPERIQVVLDALSQEFLDYSFEQRQSSLRQGIQFVDGQLPELRDRVDSLQSRLERFRQEYSLIDPEKRGDELSDFISEVEKQRQQTQTALTEARSLYNSLQNQLGFNDQQALAASSLSESPRYQALLTQLRELEAKIATESARFQPDSPNVMVLEDERASLLPLLDQEADRVIQTFSDSSGATGNLTPTSLELTRQLIKTANEVRQLEARSDALTQVDTGLKQEFAIVPALARQYTELQRELAVATDSLNRFLTTRETLQIDAAQKSVPWELIAAPSVAGQPVSPNVPRSLMMGAIAGFILGGIAALVADKLDRVVHSTDDIKALTRLPILGSVPLARAEEELEVVTVPQAASESVPTQAQGDSNHYPRDYYIASPFAEAFRSLYANLRFLGSDSPIRSVVISSPSPTEGKSTVATHLAKAAAAMGQRVLLVDADLRCPQVHERLNLANLRGLSDVLSNNAELGSLIRGVEGEPYLHVLTAGSNPPDPTKLLSSRRMRALMERLQGIYSLVIYDMPPILGFADTPLLAAHADGMMLVTAIGKTRRTDLAQTIETLNLSPVNLLGIIANGVQPPPANHYNTYNYHYYRRKSSAGKGSSSFGDAKAERLGRLGQPRTSTFRFSGLKDLWQNPKEALSQARLPQQAQTFSPQLLVLSGVGLLISVLWMTQIILQWRKEPQPSTPETTPTAPSPVPSKKPDNLLDPFLSPKQN
;
A
#
# COMPACT_ATOMS: atom_id res chain seq x y z
N MET A 1 35.99 32.77 29.81
CA MET A 1 36.09 33.67 30.97
C MET A 1 35.19 33.07 32.03
N PRO A 2 35.78 32.47 33.06
CA PRO A 2 36.40 33.22 34.15
C PRO A 2 37.92 33.22 34.06
N VAL A 3 38.48 34.17 34.80
CA VAL A 3 39.87 34.56 34.91
C VAL A 3 40.45 33.84 36.12
N GLU A 4 41.55 33.13 35.95
CA GLU A 4 42.40 32.70 37.07
C GLU A 4 43.86 32.89 36.70
N SER A 5 44.58 33.43 37.66
CA SER A 5 45.82 34.19 37.57
C SER A 5 47.08 33.33 37.43
N ASP A 6 47.92 33.69 36.46
CA ASP A 6 49.31 33.25 36.35
C ASP A 6 50.12 33.67 37.59
N SER A 7 50.72 32.68 38.26
CA SER A 7 51.83 32.89 39.19
C SER A 7 52.97 31.94 38.84
N THR A 8 54.00 32.48 38.19
CA THR A 8 55.25 31.81 37.88
C THR A 8 56.19 31.90 39.07
N SER A 9 56.29 30.82 39.85
CA SER A 9 57.34 30.68 40.87
C SER A 9 58.63 30.18 40.22
N PHE A 10 59.66 31.03 40.19
CA PHE A 10 61.04 30.64 39.90
C PHE A 10 61.66 29.92 41.10
N ASP A 11 62.28 28.76 40.86
CA ASP A 11 63.09 28.06 41.87
C ASP A 11 64.56 28.55 41.82
N LYS A 12 65.20 28.62 43.00
CA LYS A 12 66.44 29.35 43.28
C LYS A 12 67.74 28.62 42.86
N ASN A 13 67.69 27.61 41.99
CA ASN A 13 68.86 26.80 41.63
C ASN A 13 69.06 26.63 40.10
N GLY A 14 68.87 27.67 39.30
CA GLY A 14 69.53 27.80 37.99
C GLY A 14 69.41 26.61 37.01
N HIS A 15 68.31 25.84 37.06
CA HIS A 15 68.08 24.71 36.18
C HIS A 15 66.77 24.92 35.40
N VAL A 16 66.91 25.02 34.07
CA VAL A 16 65.80 25.02 33.13
C VAL A 16 65.16 23.62 33.16
N PRO A 17 63.86 23.46 33.47
CA PRO A 17 63.21 22.17 33.28
C PRO A 17 63.17 21.86 31.78
N ARG A 18 63.67 20.68 31.40
CA ARG A 18 63.57 20.16 30.02
C ARG A 18 62.09 20.09 29.65
N SER A 19 61.68 20.99 28.76
CA SER A 19 60.35 21.03 28.13
C SER A 19 60.06 19.69 27.45
N SER A 20 59.07 18.96 27.96
CA SER A 20 58.41 17.87 27.26
C SER A 20 57.48 18.48 26.21
N TYR A 21 58.01 18.73 25.01
CA TYR A 21 57.20 19.07 23.84
C TYR A 21 56.44 17.83 23.37
N LEU A 22 55.24 17.62 23.89
CA LEU A 22 54.22 16.82 23.20
C LEU A 22 53.54 17.74 22.17
N PRO A 23 53.47 17.37 20.89
CA PRO A 23 52.65 18.11 19.94
C PRO A 23 51.18 17.96 20.35
N THR A 24 50.53 19.07 20.68
CA THR A 24 49.08 19.17 20.83
C THR A 24 48.44 18.96 19.45
N GLY A 25 48.18 17.71 19.11
CA GLY A 25 47.43 17.31 17.93
C GLY A 25 45.93 17.41 18.18
N SER A 26 45.29 18.29 17.41
CA SER A 26 43.90 18.28 16.94
C SER A 26 42.89 17.40 17.68
N THR A 27 41.83 18.05 18.17
CA THR A 27 40.51 17.45 18.46
C THR A 27 40.16 16.37 17.43
N PRO A 28 39.81 15.14 17.84
CA PRO A 28 39.37 14.13 16.89
C PRO A 28 38.04 14.61 16.30
N VAL A 29 38.03 14.81 14.98
CA VAL A 29 36.80 14.91 14.20
C VAL A 29 36.02 13.62 14.47
N ASN A 30 34.80 13.77 14.95
CA ASN A 30 33.90 12.70 15.33
C ASN A 30 33.40 11.99 14.05
N LEU A 31 34.25 11.16 13.42
CA LEU A 31 33.91 10.21 12.36
C LEU A 31 33.44 8.87 12.96
N LYS A 32 32.70 8.91 14.07
CA LYS A 32 32.32 7.69 14.79
C LYS A 32 31.12 7.00 14.16
N GLU A 33 30.28 7.72 13.41
CA GLU A 33 29.07 7.14 12.81
C GLU A 33 29.32 6.36 11.50
N GLU A 34 30.32 6.72 10.69
CA GLU A 34 30.60 5.98 9.43
C GLU A 34 31.24 4.60 9.65
N ASN A 35 31.83 4.34 10.83
CA ASN A 35 32.56 3.10 11.09
C ASN A 35 31.75 2.02 11.82
N GLU A 36 30.57 2.33 12.37
CA GLU A 36 29.80 1.32 13.11
C GLU A 36 29.43 0.15 12.19
N LEU A 37 28.91 0.41 10.99
CA LEU A 37 28.53 -0.64 10.03
C LEU A 37 29.72 -1.51 9.60
N ALA A 38 30.91 -0.92 9.47
CA ALA A 38 32.14 -1.66 9.16
C ALA A 38 32.56 -2.57 10.33
N GLU A 39 32.40 -2.12 11.57
CA GLU A 39 32.63 -2.92 12.77
C GLU A 39 31.67 -4.12 12.84
N TRP A 40 30.37 -3.89 12.60
CA TRP A 40 29.36 -4.95 12.55
C TRP A 40 29.73 -6.03 11.51
N PHE A 41 30.19 -5.62 10.33
CA PHE A 41 30.57 -6.56 9.28
C PHE A 41 31.80 -7.39 9.65
N GLN A 42 32.79 -6.79 10.32
CA GLN A 42 33.97 -7.51 10.82
C GLN A 42 33.60 -8.53 11.90
N ILE A 43 32.72 -8.17 12.83
CA ILE A 43 32.25 -9.08 13.90
C ILE A 43 31.53 -10.28 13.29
N ILE A 44 30.60 -10.03 12.36
CA ILE A 44 29.89 -11.10 11.64
C ILE A 44 30.87 -11.99 10.88
N ARG A 45 31.91 -11.43 10.23
CA ARG A 45 32.93 -12.21 9.53
C ARG A 45 33.74 -13.10 10.47
N ARG A 46 34.14 -12.60 11.64
CA ARG A 46 34.89 -13.36 12.66
C ARG A 46 34.05 -14.51 13.25
N ARG A 47 32.77 -14.27 13.48
CA ARG A 47 31.83 -15.22 14.11
C ARG A 47 30.86 -15.86 13.11
N ARG A 48 31.22 -15.92 11.82
CA ARG A 48 30.33 -16.36 10.71
C ARG A 48 29.65 -17.71 10.93
N TYR A 49 30.35 -18.66 11.55
CA TYR A 49 29.81 -19.98 11.84
C TYR A 49 28.77 -19.96 12.96
N LEU A 50 28.97 -19.13 13.98
CA LEU A 50 28.02 -18.96 15.08
C LEU A 50 26.79 -18.17 14.61
N PHE A 51 27.01 -17.08 13.86
CA PHE A 51 25.94 -16.31 13.21
C PHE A 51 25.08 -17.20 12.31
N GLY A 52 25.72 -17.93 11.38
CA GLY A 52 25.02 -18.83 10.46
C GLY A 52 24.32 -19.98 11.19
N GLY A 53 24.96 -20.57 12.20
CA GLY A 53 24.39 -21.66 13.00
C GLY A 53 23.12 -21.25 13.73
N VAL A 54 23.12 -20.09 14.40
CA VAL A 54 21.93 -19.56 15.09
C VAL A 54 20.82 -19.20 14.11
N ALA A 55 21.17 -18.54 12.99
CA ALA A 55 20.18 -18.15 11.99
C ALA A 55 19.47 -19.38 11.38
N ILE A 56 20.23 -20.43 11.07
CA ILE A 56 19.70 -21.69 10.54
C ILE A 56 18.83 -22.39 11.60
N ALA A 57 19.29 -22.48 12.85
CA ALA A 57 18.55 -23.13 13.93
C ALA A 57 17.19 -22.46 14.21
N VAL A 58 17.15 -21.13 14.24
CA VAL A 58 15.90 -20.35 14.43
C VAL A 58 14.97 -20.53 13.23
N THR A 59 15.51 -20.54 12.01
CA THR A 59 14.70 -20.75 10.81
C THR A 59 14.12 -22.17 10.74
N LEU A 60 14.91 -23.19 11.08
CA LEU A 60 14.46 -24.59 11.10
C LEU A 60 13.44 -24.85 12.20
N THR A 61 13.61 -24.26 13.40
CA THR A 61 12.63 -24.37 14.48
C THR A 61 11.31 -23.68 14.12
N MET A 62 11.35 -22.50 13.48
CA MET A 62 10.17 -21.82 12.97
C MET A 62 9.48 -22.62 11.86
N ALA A 63 10.24 -23.24 10.96
CA ALA A 63 9.71 -24.11 9.92
C ALA A 63 9.05 -25.36 10.51
N ALA A 64 9.69 -26.05 11.45
CA ALA A 64 9.13 -27.21 12.14
C ALA A 64 7.86 -26.86 12.93
N TRP A 65 7.86 -25.72 13.63
CA TRP A 65 6.69 -25.22 14.33
C TRP A 65 5.54 -24.85 13.38
N THR A 66 5.85 -24.36 12.18
CA THR A 66 4.83 -24.06 11.18
C THR A 66 4.26 -25.33 10.56
N LEU A 67 5.10 -26.32 10.26
CA LEU A 67 4.70 -27.60 9.68
C LEU A 67 3.87 -28.48 10.63
N THR A 68 3.92 -28.21 11.93
CA THR A 68 3.13 -28.93 12.95
C THR A 68 1.77 -28.30 13.23
N ARG A 69 1.44 -27.15 12.63
CA ARG A 69 0.10 -26.55 12.73
C ARG A 69 -0.87 -27.22 11.76
N THR A 70 -2.13 -27.33 12.19
CA THR A 70 -3.19 -27.86 11.34
C THR A 70 -3.39 -26.95 10.12
N PRO A 71 -3.45 -27.52 8.90
CA PRO A 71 -3.75 -26.76 7.71
C PRO A 71 -5.20 -26.30 7.75
N ILE A 72 -5.44 -25.02 7.45
CA ILE A 72 -6.76 -24.41 7.31
C ILE A 72 -6.98 -24.15 5.82
N TYR A 73 -8.05 -24.72 5.29
CA TYR A 73 -8.50 -24.56 3.92
C TYR A 73 -9.59 -23.49 3.86
N ARG A 74 -9.77 -22.92 2.67
CA ARG A 74 -10.83 -21.97 2.37
C ARG A 74 -11.62 -22.49 1.19
N GLY A 75 -12.94 -22.52 1.34
CA GLY A 75 -13.85 -22.65 0.22
C GLY A 75 -14.65 -21.37 0.05
N GLU A 76 -15.11 -21.13 -1.17
CA GLU A 76 -16.04 -20.04 -1.46
C GLU A 76 -17.03 -20.40 -2.57
N PHE A 77 -18.18 -19.74 -2.55
CA PHE A 77 -19.10 -19.65 -3.68
C PHE A 77 -19.43 -18.17 -3.94
N ARG A 78 -19.96 -17.89 -5.13
CA ARG A 78 -20.34 -16.54 -5.53
C ARG A 78 -21.76 -16.53 -6.05
N VAL A 79 -22.56 -15.64 -5.47
CA VAL A 79 -23.97 -15.48 -5.81
C VAL A 79 -24.21 -14.06 -6.34
N LEU A 80 -24.87 -13.97 -7.49
CA LEU A 80 -25.41 -12.74 -8.03
C LEU A 80 -26.66 -12.40 -7.23
N VAL A 81 -26.60 -11.29 -6.52
CA VAL A 81 -27.72 -10.76 -5.75
C VAL A 81 -28.30 -9.61 -6.55
N GLU A 82 -29.30 -9.91 -7.37
CA GLU A 82 -30.05 -8.86 -8.04
C GLU A 82 -30.96 -8.14 -7.04
N PRO A 83 -31.02 -6.80 -7.07
CA PRO A 83 -32.09 -6.10 -6.38
C PRO A 83 -33.40 -6.58 -6.98
N VAL A 84 -34.37 -6.88 -6.11
CA VAL A 84 -35.76 -7.24 -6.45
C VAL A 84 -36.48 -6.16 -7.30
N ALA A 85 -35.80 -5.08 -7.67
CA ALA A 85 -36.34 -3.91 -8.34
C ALA A 85 -35.39 -3.39 -9.43
N LEU A 86 -35.66 -3.80 -10.66
CA LEU A 86 -35.48 -2.93 -11.83
C LEU A 86 -36.81 -2.80 -12.59
N ASP A 87 -37.67 -3.82 -12.54
CA ASP A 87 -38.95 -3.82 -13.26
C ASP A 87 -40.20 -3.98 -12.37
N ASP A 88 -40.10 -3.79 -11.04
CA ASP A 88 -41.27 -3.96 -10.15
C ASP A 88 -42.30 -2.83 -10.37
N PRO A 89 -43.45 -3.11 -11.04
CA PRO A 89 -44.42 -2.09 -11.41
C PRO A 89 -45.10 -1.46 -10.19
N SER A 90 -45.01 -2.09 -9.01
CA SER A 90 -45.53 -1.53 -7.76
C SER A 90 -44.76 -0.28 -7.29
N ARG A 91 -43.47 -0.13 -7.65
CA ARG A 91 -42.71 1.09 -7.34
C ARG A 91 -43.19 2.28 -8.14
N GLU A 92 -43.62 2.08 -9.38
CA GLU A 92 -44.19 3.14 -10.22
C GLU A 92 -45.50 3.66 -9.63
N LEU A 93 -46.28 2.79 -8.96
CA LEU A 93 -47.47 3.17 -8.20
C LEU A 93 -47.16 3.91 -6.89
N LEU A 94 -45.98 3.68 -6.30
CA LEU A 94 -45.56 4.25 -5.01
C LEU A 94 -44.65 5.48 -5.14
N GLN A 95 -44.03 5.72 -6.30
CA GLN A 95 -43.15 6.86 -6.58
C GLN A 95 -43.91 8.13 -7.00
N GLY A 96 -45.02 8.40 -6.32
CA GLY A 96 -45.54 9.76 -6.26
C GLY A 96 -44.62 10.60 -5.38
N GLU A 97 -43.71 11.35 -6.00
CA GLU A 97 -42.80 12.34 -5.41
C GLU A 97 -41.45 11.78 -4.85
N MET A 98 -40.35 12.25 -5.48
CA MET A 98 -38.92 12.12 -5.15
C MET A 98 -38.12 10.95 -5.79
N PRO A 99 -37.14 11.25 -6.68
CA PRO A 99 -36.20 10.27 -7.20
C PRO A 99 -35.03 10.11 -6.23
N ILE A 100 -35.22 9.34 -5.17
CA ILE A 100 -34.09 8.79 -4.41
C ILE A 100 -34.00 7.33 -4.85
N SER A 101 -33.05 7.00 -5.74
CA SER A 101 -32.63 5.61 -5.91
C SER A 101 -32.06 5.16 -4.57
N PRO A 102 -32.72 4.28 -3.78
CA PRO A 102 -32.05 3.71 -2.64
C PRO A 102 -31.06 2.74 -3.25
N ALA A 103 -29.77 3.11 -3.24
CA ALA A 103 -28.70 2.18 -3.52
C ALA A 103 -28.95 0.95 -2.64
N PHE A 104 -29.08 -0.21 -3.28
CA PHE A 104 -29.37 -1.46 -2.59
C PHE A 104 -28.38 -1.66 -1.44
N ASP A 105 -28.90 -1.78 -0.22
CA ASP A 105 -28.07 -1.85 0.98
C ASP A 105 -27.57 -3.28 1.19
N TYR A 106 -26.45 -3.59 0.54
CA TYR A 106 -25.74 -4.85 0.71
C TYR A 106 -25.32 -5.11 2.16
N SER A 107 -25.11 -4.06 2.97
CA SER A 107 -24.71 -4.25 4.37
C SER A 107 -25.85 -4.85 5.20
N THR A 108 -27.07 -4.33 5.01
CA THR A 108 -28.28 -4.90 5.61
C THR A 108 -28.51 -6.34 5.14
N GLN A 109 -28.32 -6.64 3.85
CA GLN A 109 -28.50 -8.01 3.35
C GLN A 109 -27.48 -9.00 3.92
N ILE A 110 -26.22 -8.59 4.03
CA ILE A 110 -25.18 -9.43 4.65
C ILE A 110 -25.53 -9.74 6.10
N GLU A 111 -26.09 -8.77 6.83
CA GLU A 111 -26.51 -8.96 8.22
C GLU A 111 -27.70 -9.92 8.33
N VAL A 112 -28.68 -9.81 7.41
CA VAL A 112 -29.81 -10.74 7.34
C VAL A 112 -29.34 -12.16 7.04
N LEU A 113 -28.41 -12.34 6.09
CA LEU A 113 -27.80 -13.64 5.78
C LEU A 113 -27.00 -14.24 6.94
N ARG A 114 -26.51 -13.40 7.85
CA ARG A 114 -25.84 -13.82 9.09
C ARG A 114 -26.79 -13.99 10.28
N SER A 115 -28.06 -13.63 10.10
CA SER A 115 -29.02 -13.64 11.19
C SER A 115 -29.26 -15.07 11.71
N PRO A 116 -29.60 -15.22 13.01
CA PRO A 116 -29.95 -16.51 13.58
C PRO A 116 -31.14 -17.17 12.87
N ALA A 117 -32.04 -16.38 12.27
CA ALA A 117 -33.21 -16.90 11.57
C ALA A 117 -32.84 -17.77 10.36
N LEU A 118 -31.76 -17.43 9.66
CA LEU A 118 -31.27 -18.20 8.50
C LEU A 118 -30.19 -19.20 8.88
N LEU A 119 -29.22 -18.82 9.71
CA LEU A 119 -28.08 -19.69 9.99
C LEU A 119 -28.39 -20.80 11.02
N LYS A 120 -29.33 -20.60 11.96
CA LYS A 120 -29.63 -21.60 13.00
C LYS A 120 -30.29 -22.87 12.43
N PRO A 121 -31.31 -22.80 11.55
CA PRO A 121 -31.86 -24.00 10.92
C PRO A 121 -30.82 -24.78 10.10
N ILE A 122 -29.92 -24.07 9.41
CA ILE A 122 -28.82 -24.69 8.65
C ILE A 122 -27.85 -25.39 9.61
N ALA A 123 -27.46 -24.74 10.70
CA ALA A 123 -26.61 -25.31 11.73
C ALA A 123 -27.23 -26.58 12.34
N GLU A 124 -28.52 -26.56 12.68
CA GLU A 124 -29.21 -27.73 13.23
C GLU A 124 -29.34 -28.90 12.23
N LYS A 125 -29.40 -28.62 10.92
CA LYS A 125 -29.34 -29.65 9.87
C LYS A 125 -27.93 -30.26 9.81
N LEU A 126 -26.90 -29.41 9.78
CA LEU A 126 -25.50 -29.83 9.68
C LEU A 126 -24.99 -30.54 10.94
N GLU A 127 -25.41 -30.12 12.13
CA GLU A 127 -25.03 -30.71 13.42
C GLU A 127 -25.54 -32.14 13.58
N ARG A 128 -26.64 -32.51 12.90
CA ARG A 128 -27.14 -33.90 12.86
C ARG A 128 -26.26 -34.83 12.04
N GLU A 129 -25.60 -34.30 11.02
CA GLU A 129 -24.69 -35.07 10.15
C GLU A 129 -23.26 -35.07 10.72
N ASP A 130 -22.83 -33.97 11.31
CA ASP A 130 -21.53 -33.83 11.98
C ASP A 130 -21.65 -32.95 13.25
N PRO A 131 -21.53 -33.53 14.45
CA PRO A 131 -21.62 -32.79 15.72
C PRO A 131 -20.59 -31.67 15.88
N GLY A 132 -19.54 -31.63 15.03
CA GLY A 132 -18.58 -30.54 15.01
C GLY A 132 -19.09 -29.25 14.34
N LEU A 133 -20.16 -29.30 13.56
CA LEU A 133 -20.70 -28.18 12.77
C LEU A 133 -21.79 -27.40 13.52
N SER A 134 -21.40 -26.79 14.65
CA SER A 134 -22.28 -25.96 15.48
C SER A 134 -22.53 -24.57 14.89
N TYR A 135 -23.67 -23.95 15.26
CA TYR A 135 -23.98 -22.55 14.96
C TYR A 135 -22.85 -21.56 15.35
N GLY A 136 -22.22 -21.78 16.50
CA GLY A 136 -21.12 -20.91 16.96
C GLY A 136 -19.91 -20.95 16.04
N MET A 137 -19.61 -22.13 15.48
CA MET A 137 -18.53 -22.32 14.51
C MET A 137 -18.87 -21.63 13.18
N LEU A 138 -20.10 -21.81 12.70
CA LEU A 138 -20.60 -21.17 11.48
C LEU A 138 -20.48 -19.65 11.57
N LEU A 139 -20.89 -19.03 12.68
CA LEU A 139 -20.81 -17.57 12.84
C LEU A 139 -19.36 -17.05 12.84
N GLN A 140 -18.43 -17.81 13.43
CA GLN A 140 -17.03 -17.41 13.57
C GLN A 140 -16.26 -17.57 12.24
N ASP A 141 -16.49 -18.66 11.52
CA ASP A 141 -15.70 -19.05 10.35
C ASP A 141 -16.34 -18.67 9.00
N LEU A 142 -17.60 -18.18 9.00
CA LEU A 142 -18.32 -17.70 7.82
C LEU A 142 -18.04 -16.22 7.52
N GLN A 143 -17.50 -15.96 6.34
CA GLN A 143 -17.26 -14.61 5.83
C GLN A 143 -18.09 -14.35 4.59
N ILE A 144 -18.99 -13.35 4.67
CA ILE A 144 -19.78 -12.86 3.55
C ILE A 144 -19.29 -11.46 3.20
N THR A 145 -18.82 -11.28 1.98
CA THR A 145 -18.26 -10.00 1.51
C THR A 145 -18.78 -9.65 0.13
N ARG A 146 -18.97 -8.35 -0.12
CA ARG A 146 -19.30 -7.86 -1.46
C ARG A 146 -18.04 -7.82 -2.31
N LEU A 147 -18.11 -8.34 -3.53
CA LEU A 147 -16.98 -8.29 -4.46
C LEU A 147 -16.90 -6.88 -5.09
N ARG A 148 -16.10 -5.99 -4.46
CA ARG A 148 -15.96 -4.57 -4.89
C ARG A 148 -17.33 -3.88 -4.95
N ASP A 149 -17.58 -3.09 -6.00
CA ASP A 149 -18.86 -2.40 -6.25
C ASP A 149 -19.80 -3.21 -7.16
N THR A 150 -19.64 -4.53 -7.22
CA THR A 150 -20.51 -5.40 -8.06
C THR A 150 -21.77 -5.84 -7.31
N LYS A 151 -22.71 -6.48 -8.00
CA LYS A 151 -23.90 -7.11 -7.39
C LYS A 151 -23.62 -8.52 -6.83
N VAL A 152 -22.34 -8.89 -6.70
CA VAL A 152 -21.93 -10.26 -6.34
C VAL A 152 -21.53 -10.33 -4.87
N LEU A 153 -22.14 -11.26 -4.15
CA LEU A 153 -21.69 -11.65 -2.82
C LEU A 153 -20.77 -12.87 -2.92
N SER A 154 -19.62 -12.78 -2.25
CA SER A 154 -18.72 -13.89 -2.03
C SER A 154 -18.93 -14.42 -0.61
N VAL A 155 -19.35 -15.67 -0.52
CA VAL A 155 -19.55 -16.39 0.73
C VAL A 155 -18.40 -17.38 0.86
N SER A 156 -17.64 -17.27 1.94
CA SER A 156 -16.46 -18.10 2.18
C SER A 156 -16.47 -18.68 3.58
N PHE A 157 -15.95 -19.90 3.71
CA PHE A 157 -15.91 -20.64 4.97
C PHE A 157 -14.52 -21.23 5.18
N LEU A 158 -14.02 -21.14 6.42
CA LEU A 158 -12.68 -21.58 6.81
C LEU A 158 -12.78 -22.80 7.73
N ASN A 159 -12.09 -23.89 7.39
CA ASN A 159 -12.05 -25.08 8.24
C ASN A 159 -10.74 -25.86 8.03
N SER A 160 -10.40 -26.75 8.97
CA SER A 160 -9.25 -27.65 8.81
C SER A 160 -9.55 -28.83 7.87
N ASP A 161 -10.82 -29.17 7.69
CA ASP A 161 -11.25 -30.28 6.84
C ASP A 161 -11.92 -29.77 5.54
N PRO A 162 -11.34 -30.03 4.35
CA PRO A 162 -11.91 -29.66 3.06
C PRO A 162 -13.30 -30.24 2.81
N GLU A 163 -13.61 -31.45 3.28
CA GLU A 163 -14.91 -32.10 3.04
C GLU A 163 -16.02 -31.37 3.80
N ARG A 164 -15.75 -31.01 5.06
CA ARG A 164 -16.67 -30.18 5.87
C ARG A 164 -16.95 -28.83 5.24
N ILE A 165 -15.94 -28.19 4.63
CA ILE A 165 -16.13 -26.90 3.95
C ILE A 165 -17.11 -27.06 2.79
N GLN A 166 -16.93 -28.10 1.98
CA GLN A 166 -17.80 -28.35 0.83
C GLN A 166 -19.25 -28.57 1.28
N VAL A 167 -19.48 -29.44 2.29
CA VAL A 167 -20.82 -29.70 2.84
C VAL A 167 -21.48 -28.43 3.37
N VAL A 168 -20.75 -27.61 4.13
CA VAL A 168 -21.26 -26.34 4.67
C VAL A 168 -21.62 -25.36 3.55
N LEU A 169 -20.74 -25.19 2.56
CA LEU A 169 -20.97 -24.24 1.47
C LEU A 169 -22.08 -24.71 0.52
N ASP A 170 -22.22 -26.02 0.28
CA ASP A 170 -23.31 -26.59 -0.49
C ASP A 170 -24.65 -26.32 0.21
N ALA A 171 -24.75 -26.60 1.51
CA ALA A 171 -25.95 -26.33 2.31
C ALA A 171 -26.29 -24.82 2.36
N LEU A 172 -25.29 -23.96 2.58
CA LEU A 172 -25.48 -22.50 2.58
C LEU A 172 -25.91 -22.00 1.21
N SER A 173 -25.34 -22.51 0.12
CA SER A 173 -25.68 -22.07 -1.23
C SER A 173 -27.13 -22.40 -1.56
N GLN A 174 -27.62 -23.59 -1.21
CA GLN A 174 -29.00 -24.00 -1.43
C GLN A 174 -29.96 -23.18 -0.57
N GLU A 175 -29.71 -23.07 0.73
CA GLU A 175 -30.61 -22.33 1.64
C GLU A 175 -30.67 -20.84 1.29
N PHE A 176 -29.58 -20.24 0.82
CA PHE A 176 -29.58 -18.84 0.39
C PHE A 176 -30.42 -18.63 -0.87
N LEU A 177 -30.37 -19.56 -1.82
CA LEU A 177 -31.22 -19.54 -3.01
C LEU A 177 -32.70 -19.72 -2.62
N ASP A 178 -33.00 -20.69 -1.74
CA ASP A 178 -34.35 -20.95 -1.24
C ASP A 178 -34.93 -19.74 -0.49
N TYR A 179 -34.14 -19.13 0.41
CA TYR A 179 -34.52 -17.91 1.11
C TYR A 179 -34.85 -16.77 0.13
N SER A 180 -34.02 -16.58 -0.90
CA SER A 180 -34.24 -15.53 -1.89
C SER A 180 -35.55 -15.74 -2.66
N PHE A 181 -35.87 -17.00 -2.97
CA PHE A 181 -37.10 -17.39 -3.65
C PHE A 181 -38.32 -17.18 -2.75
N GLU A 182 -38.27 -17.63 -1.50
CA GLU A 182 -39.34 -17.43 -0.51
C GLU A 182 -39.62 -15.94 -0.27
N GLN A 183 -38.55 -15.14 -0.13
CA GLN A 183 -38.67 -13.71 0.08
C GLN A 183 -39.32 -13.01 -1.12
N ARG A 184 -38.93 -13.37 -2.36
CA ARG A 184 -39.56 -12.84 -3.57
C ARG A 184 -41.02 -13.28 -3.68
N GLN A 185 -41.33 -14.53 -3.35
CA GLN A 185 -42.70 -15.02 -3.39
C GLN A 185 -43.57 -14.32 -2.34
N SER A 186 -43.04 -14.07 -1.15
CA SER A 186 -43.68 -13.30 -0.08
C SER A 186 -43.95 -11.85 -0.54
N SER A 187 -42.95 -11.17 -1.10
CA SER A 187 -43.12 -9.79 -1.58
C SER A 187 -44.15 -9.69 -2.72
N LEU A 188 -44.15 -10.64 -3.65
CA LEU A 188 -45.15 -10.69 -4.73
C LEU A 188 -46.56 -10.90 -4.18
N ARG A 189 -46.75 -11.80 -3.21
CA ARG A 189 -48.05 -12.01 -2.54
C ARG A 189 -48.52 -10.75 -1.82
N GLN A 190 -47.62 -10.05 -1.11
CA GLN A 190 -47.94 -8.80 -0.43
C GLN A 190 -48.32 -7.70 -1.43
N GLY A 191 -47.59 -7.59 -2.55
CA GLY A 191 -47.92 -6.66 -3.64
C GLY A 191 -49.30 -6.94 -4.25
N ILE A 192 -49.62 -8.21 -4.54
CA ILE A 192 -50.95 -8.60 -5.03
C ILE A 192 -52.03 -8.25 -4.00
N GLN A 193 -51.82 -8.55 -2.72
CA GLN A 193 -52.77 -8.21 -1.65
C GLN A 193 -53.01 -6.70 -1.54
N PHE A 194 -51.96 -5.88 -1.69
CA PHE A 194 -52.09 -4.43 -1.70
C PHE A 194 -52.94 -3.95 -2.88
N VAL A 195 -52.64 -4.43 -4.10
CA VAL A 195 -53.38 -4.07 -5.32
C VAL A 195 -54.84 -4.53 -5.22
N ASP A 196 -55.09 -5.77 -4.81
CA ASP A 196 -56.44 -6.31 -4.62
C ASP A 196 -57.24 -5.55 -3.55
N GLY A 197 -56.57 -5.01 -2.52
CA GLY A 197 -57.20 -4.16 -1.51
C GLY A 197 -57.64 -2.79 -2.02
N GLN A 198 -56.96 -2.24 -3.03
CA GLN A 198 -57.24 -0.90 -3.59
C GLN A 198 -58.24 -0.93 -4.77
N LEU A 199 -58.33 -2.06 -5.49
CA LEU A 199 -59.22 -2.20 -6.65
C LEU A 199 -60.71 -1.90 -6.38
N PRO A 200 -61.33 -2.31 -5.25
CA PRO A 200 -62.71 -1.99 -4.96
C PRO A 200 -62.97 -0.48 -4.88
N GLU A 201 -62.10 0.25 -4.18
CA GLU A 201 -62.24 1.71 -4.03
C GLU A 201 -62.11 2.44 -5.37
N LEU A 202 -61.17 2.00 -6.22
CA LEU A 202 -61.01 2.56 -7.57
C LEU A 202 -62.22 2.27 -8.47
N ARG A 203 -62.80 1.07 -8.38
CA ARG A 203 -64.03 0.70 -9.09
C ARG A 203 -65.22 1.54 -8.63
N ASP A 204 -65.44 1.62 -7.32
CA ASP A 204 -66.51 2.43 -6.74
C ASP A 204 -66.38 3.90 -7.14
N ARG A 205 -65.15 4.42 -7.20
CA ARG A 205 -64.88 5.78 -7.68
C ARG A 205 -65.28 5.96 -9.14
N VAL A 206 -64.88 5.05 -10.03
CA VAL A 206 -65.29 5.08 -11.45
C VAL A 206 -66.81 5.01 -11.58
N ASP A 207 -67.45 4.06 -10.90
CA ASP A 207 -68.90 3.87 -10.94
C ASP A 207 -69.65 5.11 -10.42
N SER A 208 -69.13 5.74 -9.37
CA SER A 208 -69.70 6.98 -8.82
C SER A 208 -69.59 8.16 -9.80
N LEU A 209 -68.46 8.28 -10.51
CA LEU A 209 -68.23 9.34 -11.49
C LEU A 209 -69.05 9.13 -12.76
N GLN A 210 -69.16 7.89 -13.23
CA GLN A 210 -70.06 7.52 -14.33
C GLN A 210 -71.50 7.84 -13.96
N SER A 211 -71.96 7.45 -12.77
CA SER A 211 -73.31 7.75 -12.28
C SER A 211 -73.57 9.26 -12.16
N ARG A 212 -72.56 10.05 -11.71
CA ARG A 212 -72.65 11.52 -11.66
C ARG A 212 -72.77 12.12 -13.07
N LEU A 213 -71.99 11.62 -14.03
CA LEU A 213 -72.03 12.05 -15.42
C LEU A 213 -73.37 11.70 -16.08
N GLU A 214 -73.91 10.50 -15.82
CA GLU A 214 -75.22 10.09 -16.30
C GLU A 214 -76.35 10.95 -15.71
N ARG A 215 -76.32 11.19 -14.39
CA ARG A 215 -77.27 12.11 -13.74
C ARG A 215 -77.19 13.52 -14.32
N PHE A 216 -75.99 14.03 -14.56
CA PHE A 216 -75.80 15.33 -15.22
C PHE A 216 -76.44 15.35 -16.62
N ARG A 217 -76.22 14.32 -17.43
CA ARG A 217 -76.84 14.20 -18.77
C ARG A 217 -78.36 14.13 -18.70
N GLN A 218 -78.92 13.42 -17.70
CA GLN A 218 -80.37 13.29 -17.50
C GLN A 218 -81.00 14.60 -17.00
N GLU A 219 -80.40 15.23 -15.98
CA GLU A 219 -80.91 16.45 -15.35
C GLU A 219 -81.01 17.61 -16.34
N TYR A 220 -79.99 17.78 -17.19
CA TYR A 220 -79.99 18.85 -18.18
C TYR A 220 -80.46 18.40 -19.57
N SER A 221 -80.78 17.11 -19.77
CA SER A 221 -81.13 16.52 -21.08
C SER A 221 -80.12 16.87 -22.18
N LEU A 222 -78.83 16.94 -21.82
CA LEU A 222 -77.73 17.34 -22.69
C LEU A 222 -76.72 16.21 -22.80
N ILE A 223 -76.44 15.75 -24.02
CA ILE A 223 -75.41 14.72 -24.28
C ILE A 223 -74.02 15.36 -24.32
N ASP A 224 -73.93 16.53 -24.94
CA ASP A 224 -72.69 17.28 -25.16
C ASP A 224 -73.00 18.81 -25.08
N PRO A 225 -72.65 19.47 -23.96
CA PRO A 225 -72.92 20.89 -23.78
C PRO A 225 -72.16 21.80 -24.76
N GLU A 226 -70.99 21.40 -25.25
CA GLU A 226 -70.21 22.24 -26.19
C GLU A 226 -70.92 22.33 -27.54
N LYS A 227 -71.37 21.18 -28.08
CA LYS A 227 -72.17 21.15 -29.32
C LYS A 227 -73.46 21.96 -29.19
N ARG A 228 -74.12 21.90 -28.03
CA ARG A 228 -75.31 22.71 -27.78
C ARG A 228 -74.99 24.21 -27.77
N GLY A 229 -73.84 24.58 -27.21
CA GLY A 229 -73.34 25.95 -27.24
C GLY A 229 -73.12 26.44 -28.66
N ASP A 230 -72.47 25.63 -29.49
CA ASP A 230 -72.23 25.94 -30.91
C ASP A 230 -73.55 26.14 -31.67
N GLU A 231 -74.51 25.22 -31.52
CA GLU A 231 -75.85 25.32 -32.11
C GLU A 231 -76.58 26.62 -31.71
N LEU A 232 -76.55 26.96 -30.41
CA LEU A 232 -77.19 28.17 -29.92
C LEU A 232 -76.48 29.44 -30.42
N SER A 233 -75.15 29.41 -30.55
CA SER A 233 -74.37 30.53 -31.11
C SER A 233 -74.73 30.79 -32.57
N ASP A 234 -74.89 29.72 -33.35
CA ASP A 234 -75.32 29.80 -34.76
C ASP A 234 -76.75 30.37 -34.86
N PHE A 235 -77.67 29.90 -34.01
CA PHE A 235 -79.05 30.43 -33.95
C PHE A 235 -79.10 31.90 -33.55
N ILE A 236 -78.34 32.31 -32.52
CA ILE A 236 -78.24 33.72 -32.10
C ILE A 236 -77.72 34.57 -33.27
N SER A 237 -76.68 34.12 -33.97
CA SER A 237 -76.08 34.86 -35.08
C SER A 237 -77.07 35.08 -36.24
N GLU A 238 -77.86 34.06 -36.58
CA GLU A 238 -78.86 34.17 -37.65
C GLU A 238 -80.05 35.06 -37.24
N VAL A 239 -80.53 34.96 -35.99
CA VAL A 239 -81.58 35.85 -35.46
C VAL A 239 -81.08 37.30 -35.38
N GLU A 240 -79.85 37.54 -34.93
CA GLU A 240 -79.25 38.87 -34.91
C GLU A 240 -79.18 39.50 -36.29
N LYS A 241 -78.80 38.71 -37.31
CA LYS A 241 -78.79 39.13 -38.71
C LYS A 241 -80.19 39.47 -39.22
N GLN A 242 -81.19 38.62 -38.98
CA GLN A 242 -82.59 38.89 -39.36
C GLN A 242 -83.13 40.14 -38.65
N ARG A 243 -82.79 40.33 -37.39
CA ARG A 243 -83.18 41.51 -36.60
C ARG A 243 -82.52 42.77 -37.15
N GLN A 244 -81.23 42.72 -37.52
CA GLN A 244 -80.54 43.85 -38.11
C GLN A 244 -81.12 44.24 -39.48
N GLN A 245 -81.46 43.25 -40.32
CA GLN A 245 -82.14 43.48 -41.59
C GLN A 245 -83.54 44.10 -41.37
N THR A 246 -84.32 43.54 -40.45
CA THR A 246 -85.66 44.05 -40.10
C THR A 246 -85.59 45.47 -39.54
N GLN A 247 -84.61 45.76 -38.69
CA GLN A 247 -84.39 47.09 -38.12
C GLN A 247 -83.99 48.12 -39.19
N THR A 248 -83.20 47.69 -40.18
CA THR A 248 -82.83 48.53 -41.33
C THR A 248 -84.07 48.86 -42.15
N ALA A 249 -84.85 47.84 -42.55
CA ALA A 249 -86.11 48.02 -43.28
C ALA A 249 -87.12 48.87 -42.49
N LEU A 250 -87.22 48.68 -41.17
CA LEU A 250 -88.08 49.47 -40.29
C LEU A 250 -87.67 50.94 -40.27
N THR A 251 -86.36 51.22 -40.24
CA THR A 251 -85.82 52.58 -40.26
C THR A 251 -86.10 53.26 -41.60
N GLU A 252 -85.94 52.52 -42.70
CA GLU A 252 -86.28 52.98 -44.05
C GLU A 252 -87.78 53.29 -44.18
N ALA A 253 -88.64 52.36 -43.76
CA ALA A 253 -90.10 52.51 -43.78
C ALA A 253 -90.56 53.67 -42.89
N ARG A 254 -89.98 53.85 -41.70
CA ARG A 254 -90.26 55.01 -40.82
C ARG A 254 -89.82 56.33 -41.44
N SER A 255 -88.64 56.36 -42.07
CA SER A 255 -88.15 57.55 -42.79
C SER A 255 -89.09 57.92 -43.93
N LEU A 256 -89.51 56.93 -44.72
CA LEU A 256 -90.48 57.10 -45.81
C LEU A 256 -91.83 57.59 -45.28
N TYR A 257 -92.35 56.97 -44.22
CA TYR A 257 -93.57 57.38 -43.52
C TYR A 257 -93.50 58.85 -43.08
N ASN A 258 -92.42 59.25 -42.39
CA ASN A 258 -92.22 60.62 -41.94
C ASN A 258 -92.12 61.60 -43.14
N SER A 259 -91.48 61.19 -44.24
CA SER A 259 -91.38 62.01 -45.44
C SER A 259 -92.74 62.23 -46.11
N LEU A 260 -93.57 61.19 -46.20
CA LEU A 260 -94.93 61.26 -46.72
C LEU A 260 -95.82 62.10 -45.79
N GLN A 261 -95.68 61.92 -44.48
CA GLN A 261 -96.38 62.70 -43.46
C GLN A 261 -96.04 64.20 -43.55
N ASN A 262 -94.77 64.55 -43.78
CA ASN A 262 -94.34 65.94 -43.93
C ASN A 262 -94.80 66.55 -45.27
N GLN A 263 -94.81 65.80 -46.38
CA GLN A 263 -95.32 66.27 -47.68
C GLN A 263 -96.83 66.51 -47.67
N LEU A 264 -97.57 65.73 -46.88
CA LEU A 264 -99.01 65.86 -46.69
C LEU A 264 -99.39 67.02 -45.75
N GLY A 265 -98.41 67.58 -45.03
CA GLY A 265 -98.57 68.73 -44.13
C GLY A 265 -99.65 68.49 -43.08
N PHE A 266 -99.33 67.77 -41.99
CA PHE A 266 -100.17 67.47 -40.82
C PHE A 266 -101.53 68.20 -40.80
N ASN A 267 -102.51 67.72 -41.58
CA ASN A 267 -103.86 68.23 -41.52
C ASN A 267 -104.55 67.56 -40.33
N ASP A 268 -105.17 68.33 -39.44
CA ASP A 268 -105.89 67.83 -38.24
C ASP A 268 -106.93 66.73 -38.57
N GLN A 269 -107.42 66.70 -39.82
CA GLN A 269 -108.36 65.69 -40.31
C GLN A 269 -107.72 64.32 -40.62
N GLN A 270 -106.41 64.24 -40.89
CA GLN A 270 -105.70 63.00 -41.22
C GLN A 270 -105.22 62.25 -39.95
N ALA A 271 -104.95 62.98 -38.87
CA ALA A 271 -104.73 62.39 -37.54
C ALA A 271 -105.97 61.66 -37.02
N LEU A 272 -107.17 62.15 -37.36
CA LEU A 272 -108.44 61.49 -37.06
C LEU A 272 -108.63 60.19 -37.85
N ALA A 273 -108.14 60.09 -39.09
CA ALA A 273 -108.16 58.85 -39.88
C ALA A 273 -107.21 57.78 -39.33
N ALA A 274 -106.05 58.18 -38.81
CA ALA A 274 -105.15 57.26 -38.09
C ALA A 274 -105.73 56.82 -36.72
N SER A 275 -106.47 57.70 -36.04
CA SER A 275 -107.22 57.36 -34.81
C SER A 275 -108.36 56.39 -35.10
N SER A 276 -109.13 56.60 -36.18
CA SER A 276 -110.26 55.73 -36.54
C SER A 276 -109.83 54.32 -36.97
N LEU A 277 -108.65 54.18 -37.59
CA LEU A 277 -108.01 52.88 -37.81
C LEU A 277 -107.68 52.18 -36.48
N SER A 278 -107.16 52.93 -35.52
CA SER A 278 -106.81 52.41 -34.19
C SER A 278 -108.06 52.06 -33.35
N GLU A 279 -109.21 52.70 -33.61
CA GLU A 279 -110.48 52.43 -32.94
C GLU A 279 -111.28 51.27 -33.56
N SER A 280 -110.95 50.82 -34.79
CA SER A 280 -111.62 49.68 -35.44
C SER A 280 -111.28 48.36 -34.75
N PRO A 281 -112.25 47.63 -34.16
CA PRO A 281 -112.00 46.35 -33.51
C PRO A 281 -111.47 45.28 -34.47
N ARG A 282 -111.88 45.33 -35.75
CA ARG A 282 -111.48 44.36 -36.77
C ARG A 282 -110.04 44.57 -37.23
N TYR A 283 -109.62 45.82 -37.39
CA TYR A 283 -108.23 46.16 -37.72
C TYR A 283 -107.29 45.76 -36.56
N GLN A 284 -107.67 46.06 -35.31
CA GLN A 284 -106.90 45.63 -34.13
C GLN A 284 -106.80 44.09 -34.01
N ALA A 285 -107.86 43.36 -34.35
CA ALA A 285 -107.84 41.89 -34.38
C ALA A 285 -106.85 41.35 -35.42
N LEU A 286 -106.86 41.89 -36.64
CA LEU A 286 -105.90 41.52 -37.69
C LEU A 286 -104.46 41.88 -37.32
N LEU A 287 -104.23 43.03 -36.69
CA LEU A 287 -102.90 43.43 -36.21
C LEU A 287 -102.40 42.50 -35.10
N THR A 288 -103.29 42.02 -34.22
CA THR A 288 -102.96 41.05 -33.18
C THR A 288 -102.58 39.70 -33.79
N GLN A 289 -103.36 39.22 -34.77
CA GLN A 289 -103.05 37.99 -35.52
C GLN A 289 -101.72 38.11 -36.26
N LEU A 290 -101.42 39.28 -36.87
CA LEU A 290 -100.15 39.54 -37.52
C LEU A 290 -98.98 39.48 -36.53
N ARG A 291 -99.12 40.08 -35.35
CA ARG A 291 -98.09 40.02 -34.28
C ARG A 291 -97.84 38.60 -33.81
N GLU A 292 -98.90 37.82 -33.58
CA GLU A 292 -98.77 36.41 -33.22
C GLU A 292 -98.08 35.60 -34.31
N LEU A 293 -98.40 35.89 -35.58
CA LEU A 293 -97.79 35.22 -36.72
C LEU A 293 -96.31 35.62 -36.90
N GLU A 294 -95.96 36.89 -36.77
CA GLU A 294 -94.56 37.35 -36.80
C GLU A 294 -93.75 36.75 -35.63
N ALA A 295 -94.35 36.57 -34.45
CA ALA A 295 -93.73 35.86 -33.34
C ALA A 295 -93.44 34.38 -33.65
N LYS A 296 -94.38 33.69 -34.33
CA LYS A 296 -94.19 32.32 -34.80
C LYS A 296 -93.10 32.25 -35.87
N ILE A 297 -93.14 33.15 -36.85
CA ILE A 297 -92.13 33.24 -37.92
C ILE A 297 -90.75 33.46 -37.30
N ALA A 298 -90.59 34.42 -36.39
CA ALA A 298 -89.31 34.68 -35.72
C ALA A 298 -88.78 33.47 -34.92
N THR A 299 -89.68 32.67 -34.34
CA THR A 299 -89.30 31.45 -33.59
C THR A 299 -88.84 30.33 -34.53
N GLU A 300 -89.56 30.10 -35.63
CA GLU A 300 -89.26 29.05 -36.60
C GLU A 300 -88.07 29.44 -37.49
N SER A 301 -87.94 30.71 -37.89
CA SER A 301 -86.83 31.24 -38.71
C SER A 301 -85.50 31.28 -37.97
N ALA A 302 -85.52 31.17 -36.63
CA ALA A 302 -84.32 30.98 -35.83
C ALA A 302 -83.75 29.56 -35.93
N ARG A 303 -84.59 28.57 -36.28
CA ARG A 303 -84.26 27.14 -36.28
C ARG A 303 -84.16 26.56 -37.68
N PHE A 304 -84.87 27.14 -38.63
CA PHE A 304 -84.99 26.64 -39.99
C PHE A 304 -84.61 27.70 -41.02
N GLN A 305 -84.16 27.26 -42.20
CA GLN A 305 -83.92 28.17 -43.31
C GLN A 305 -85.24 28.77 -43.84
N PRO A 306 -85.18 29.95 -44.49
CA PRO A 306 -86.34 30.60 -45.09
C PRO A 306 -87.14 29.69 -46.03
N ASP A 307 -86.46 28.78 -46.74
CA ASP A 307 -87.07 27.86 -47.72
C ASP A 307 -87.65 26.57 -47.09
N SER A 308 -87.65 26.47 -45.76
CA SER A 308 -88.22 25.30 -45.08
C SER A 308 -89.74 25.29 -45.17
N PRO A 309 -90.40 24.12 -45.31
CA PRO A 309 -91.85 24.04 -45.40
C PRO A 309 -92.59 24.73 -44.24
N ASN A 310 -92.03 24.65 -43.02
CA ASN A 310 -92.64 25.24 -41.83
C ASN A 310 -92.60 26.77 -41.87
N VAL A 311 -91.48 27.38 -42.26
CA VAL A 311 -91.35 28.83 -42.40
C VAL A 311 -92.16 29.32 -43.60
N MET A 312 -92.12 28.61 -44.73
CA MET A 312 -92.88 28.93 -45.93
C MET A 312 -94.40 28.99 -45.67
N VAL A 313 -94.96 28.03 -44.93
CA VAL A 313 -96.39 28.03 -44.60
C VAL A 313 -96.76 29.28 -43.79
N LEU A 314 -95.93 29.67 -42.82
CA LEU A 314 -96.16 30.87 -42.02
C LEU A 314 -95.98 32.17 -42.82
N GLU A 315 -95.04 32.18 -43.76
CA GLU A 315 -94.80 33.28 -44.70
C GLU A 315 -95.98 33.43 -45.68
N ASP A 316 -96.56 32.33 -46.15
CA ASP A 316 -97.78 32.31 -46.97
C ASP A 316 -99.00 32.77 -46.18
N GLU A 317 -99.15 32.32 -44.93
CA GLU A 317 -100.18 32.84 -44.01
C GLU A 317 -100.04 34.37 -43.85
N ARG A 318 -98.80 34.88 -43.72
CA ARG A 318 -98.54 36.31 -43.62
C ARG A 318 -98.93 37.03 -44.90
N ALA A 319 -98.53 36.48 -46.05
CA ALA A 319 -98.88 37.02 -47.37
C ALA A 319 -100.40 37.06 -47.61
N SER A 320 -101.15 36.14 -47.00
CA SER A 320 -102.62 36.13 -47.06
C SER A 320 -103.28 37.16 -46.12
N LEU A 321 -102.64 37.50 -45.00
CA LEU A 321 -103.19 38.37 -43.97
C LEU A 321 -102.94 39.86 -44.25
N LEU A 322 -101.78 40.20 -44.84
CA LEU A 322 -101.44 41.57 -45.25
C LEU A 322 -102.50 42.25 -46.14
N PRO A 323 -103.00 41.63 -47.23
CA PRO A 323 -104.03 42.26 -48.06
C PRO A 323 -105.37 42.43 -47.34
N LEU A 324 -105.70 41.56 -46.37
CA LEU A 324 -106.89 41.72 -45.54
C LEU A 324 -106.76 42.92 -44.59
N LEU A 325 -105.56 43.16 -44.07
CA LEU A 325 -105.23 44.33 -43.25
C LEU A 325 -105.32 45.62 -44.06
N ASP A 326 -104.75 45.63 -45.27
CA ASP A 326 -104.82 46.76 -46.19
C ASP A 326 -106.27 47.04 -46.64
N GLN A 327 -107.04 46.00 -46.96
CA GLN A 327 -108.44 46.14 -47.37
C GLN A 327 -109.32 46.69 -46.23
N GLU A 328 -109.10 46.26 -44.99
CA GLU A 328 -109.81 46.81 -43.84
C GLU A 328 -109.40 48.26 -43.58
N ALA A 329 -108.11 48.60 -43.77
CA ALA A 329 -107.63 49.97 -43.68
C ALA A 329 -108.30 50.86 -44.75
N ASP A 330 -108.35 50.42 -46.00
CA ASP A 330 -109.04 51.10 -47.11
C ASP A 330 -110.53 51.29 -46.83
N ARG A 331 -111.18 50.28 -46.26
CA ARG A 331 -112.61 50.36 -45.89
C ARG A 331 -112.86 51.42 -44.81
N VAL A 332 -112.01 51.49 -43.79
CA VAL A 332 -112.11 52.50 -42.73
C VAL A 332 -111.87 53.90 -43.31
N ILE A 333 -110.90 54.06 -44.23
CA ILE A 333 -110.63 55.33 -44.93
C ILE A 333 -111.81 55.74 -45.82
N GLN A 334 -112.39 54.82 -46.59
CA GLN A 334 -113.55 55.11 -47.45
C GLN A 334 -114.75 55.53 -46.61
N THR A 335 -115.03 54.80 -45.54
CA THR A 335 -116.11 55.15 -44.60
C THR A 335 -115.87 56.52 -43.95
N PHE A 336 -114.61 56.85 -43.62
CA PHE A 336 -114.22 58.17 -43.13
C PHE A 336 -114.38 59.26 -44.20
N SER A 337 -114.01 58.98 -45.45
CA SER A 337 -114.15 59.89 -46.59
C SER A 337 -115.62 60.18 -46.91
N ASP A 338 -116.49 59.17 -46.80
CA ASP A 338 -117.93 59.27 -47.03
C ASP A 338 -118.68 59.98 -45.88
N SER A 339 -118.21 59.80 -44.63
CA SER A 339 -118.81 60.41 -43.43
C SER A 339 -118.33 61.84 -43.16
N SER A 340 -117.14 62.22 -43.65
CA SER A 340 -116.62 63.58 -43.62
C SER A 340 -117.27 64.44 -44.72
N GLY A 341 -118.60 64.49 -44.77
CA GLY A 341 -119.33 65.28 -45.75
C GLY A 341 -119.16 66.79 -45.54
N ALA A 342 -118.10 67.41 -46.09
CA ALA A 342 -118.00 68.87 -46.29
C ALA A 342 -116.73 69.32 -47.07
N THR A 343 -116.94 69.87 -48.28
CA THR A 343 -116.32 71.14 -48.77
C THR A 343 -114.84 71.44 -48.47
N GLY A 344 -113.93 70.52 -48.79
CA GLY A 344 -112.49 70.78 -48.87
C GLY A 344 -111.86 69.87 -49.92
N ASN A 345 -111.09 70.44 -50.86
CA ASN A 345 -110.48 69.73 -51.99
C ASN A 345 -109.57 68.55 -51.56
N LEU A 346 -110.15 67.38 -51.36
CA LEU A 346 -109.43 66.11 -51.44
C LEU A 346 -109.12 65.89 -52.92
N THR A 347 -107.98 66.41 -53.37
CA THR A 347 -107.49 66.11 -54.72
C THR A 347 -107.28 64.59 -54.82
N PRO A 348 -107.54 63.96 -55.99
CA PRO A 348 -107.25 62.54 -56.21
C PRO A 348 -105.82 62.16 -55.79
N THR A 349 -104.89 63.11 -55.92
CA THR A 349 -103.49 63.01 -55.49
C THR A 349 -103.32 62.90 -53.96
N SER A 350 -104.09 63.66 -53.16
CA SER A 350 -104.04 63.60 -51.69
C SER A 350 -104.58 62.28 -51.14
N LEU A 351 -105.59 61.72 -51.79
CA LEU A 351 -106.18 60.43 -51.42
C LEU A 351 -105.22 59.28 -51.76
N GLU A 352 -104.52 59.36 -52.89
CA GLU A 352 -103.49 58.39 -53.26
C GLU A 352 -102.28 58.42 -52.31
N LEU A 353 -101.78 59.62 -51.96
CA LEU A 353 -100.73 59.77 -50.96
C LEU A 353 -101.17 59.28 -49.57
N THR A 354 -102.45 59.44 -49.20
CA THR A 354 -103.01 58.92 -47.94
C THR A 354 -103.03 57.39 -47.94
N ARG A 355 -103.43 56.75 -49.05
CA ARG A 355 -103.33 55.29 -49.20
C ARG A 355 -101.89 54.81 -49.10
N GLN A 356 -100.95 55.51 -49.75
CA GLN A 356 -99.54 55.17 -49.68
C GLN A 356 -98.98 55.32 -48.27
N LEU A 357 -99.36 56.37 -47.54
CA LEU A 357 -98.98 56.57 -46.14
C LEU A 357 -99.50 55.45 -45.24
N ILE A 358 -100.75 55.01 -45.42
CA ILE A 358 -101.36 53.95 -44.60
C ILE A 358 -100.76 52.59 -44.93
N LYS A 359 -100.47 52.32 -46.20
CA LYS A 359 -99.70 51.15 -46.61
C LYS A 359 -98.31 51.12 -45.94
N THR A 360 -97.59 52.25 -45.96
CA THR A 360 -96.32 52.37 -45.24
C THR A 360 -96.50 52.29 -43.71
N ALA A 361 -97.62 52.78 -43.16
CA ALA A 361 -97.92 52.64 -41.74
C ALA A 361 -98.13 51.17 -41.34
N ASN A 362 -98.88 50.41 -42.14
CA ASN A 362 -99.07 48.97 -41.97
C ASN A 362 -97.74 48.23 -42.07
N GLU A 363 -96.88 48.59 -43.03
CA GLU A 363 -95.52 48.06 -43.19
C GLU A 363 -94.64 48.37 -41.96
N VAL A 364 -94.69 49.60 -41.44
CA VAL A 364 -94.00 49.97 -40.18
C VAL A 364 -94.52 49.13 -39.02
N ARG A 365 -95.84 48.95 -38.88
CA ARG A 365 -96.45 48.13 -37.81
C ARG A 365 -96.04 46.65 -37.91
N GLN A 366 -95.95 46.12 -39.12
CA GLN A 366 -95.48 44.76 -39.36
C GLN A 366 -94.00 44.62 -38.97
N LEU A 367 -93.14 45.52 -39.45
CA LEU A 367 -91.71 45.49 -39.16
C LEU A 367 -91.42 45.74 -37.66
N GLU A 368 -92.23 46.56 -36.98
CA GLU A 368 -92.23 46.69 -35.52
C GLU A 368 -92.56 45.36 -34.84
N ALA A 369 -93.67 44.72 -35.22
CA ALA A 369 -94.07 43.43 -34.68
C ALA A 369 -92.98 42.36 -34.86
N ARG A 370 -92.37 42.31 -36.04
CA ARG A 370 -91.26 41.41 -36.36
C ARG A 370 -90.00 41.73 -35.55
N SER A 371 -89.64 43.00 -35.39
CA SER A 371 -88.47 43.42 -34.60
C SER A 371 -88.63 43.05 -33.13
N ASP A 372 -89.82 43.27 -32.55
CA ASP A 372 -90.14 42.90 -31.17
C ASP A 372 -90.09 41.37 -30.98
N ALA A 373 -90.68 40.62 -31.91
CA ALA A 373 -90.64 39.16 -31.93
C ALA A 373 -89.19 38.62 -31.99
N LEU A 374 -88.38 39.10 -32.93
CA LEU A 374 -86.97 38.71 -33.06
C LEU A 374 -86.15 39.09 -31.82
N THR A 375 -86.45 40.22 -31.17
CA THR A 375 -85.79 40.63 -29.94
C THR A 375 -86.14 39.72 -28.76
N GLN A 376 -87.38 39.26 -28.66
CA GLN A 376 -87.79 38.28 -27.64
C GLN A 376 -87.09 36.93 -27.84
N VAL A 377 -87.00 36.46 -29.10
CA VAL A 377 -86.28 35.22 -29.42
C VAL A 377 -84.78 35.34 -29.13
N ASP A 378 -84.13 36.43 -29.56
CA ASP A 378 -82.71 36.71 -29.30
C ASP A 378 -82.38 36.71 -27.79
N THR A 379 -83.20 37.43 -27.00
CA THR A 379 -83.00 37.49 -25.54
C THR A 379 -83.20 36.14 -24.86
N GLY A 380 -84.19 35.35 -25.27
CA GLY A 380 -84.40 33.99 -24.79
C GLY A 380 -83.22 33.07 -25.11
N LEU A 381 -82.74 33.08 -26.36
CA LEU A 381 -81.59 32.29 -26.79
C LEU A 381 -80.30 32.70 -26.05
N LYS A 382 -80.07 34.01 -25.85
CA LYS A 382 -78.91 34.50 -25.09
C LYS A 382 -78.95 34.08 -23.62
N GLN A 383 -80.13 34.01 -23.00
CA GLN A 383 -80.28 33.50 -21.64
C GLN A 383 -79.96 32.01 -21.53
N GLU A 384 -80.45 31.19 -22.49
CA GLU A 384 -80.10 29.77 -22.58
C GLU A 384 -78.60 29.60 -22.83
N PHE A 385 -78.02 30.36 -23.76
CA PHE A 385 -76.59 30.33 -24.06
C PHE A 385 -75.72 30.72 -22.85
N ALA A 386 -76.15 31.65 -22.00
CA ALA A 386 -75.36 32.11 -20.85
C ALA A 386 -75.05 31.01 -19.81
N ILE A 387 -75.92 29.99 -19.68
CA ILE A 387 -75.71 28.89 -18.74
C ILE A 387 -74.85 27.76 -19.32
N VAL A 388 -74.81 27.61 -20.65
CA VAL A 388 -74.14 26.50 -21.33
C VAL A 388 -72.63 26.42 -21.04
N PRO A 389 -71.83 27.52 -21.05
CA PRO A 389 -70.41 27.46 -20.72
C PRO A 389 -70.12 26.95 -19.29
N ALA A 390 -71.02 27.22 -18.33
CA ALA A 390 -70.87 26.70 -16.98
C ALA A 390 -71.12 25.18 -16.94
N LEU A 391 -72.15 24.72 -17.67
CA LEU A 391 -72.45 23.29 -17.85
C LEU A 391 -71.32 22.55 -18.59
N ALA A 392 -70.77 23.13 -19.65
CA ALA A 392 -69.63 22.58 -20.39
C ALA A 392 -68.40 22.39 -19.49
N ARG A 393 -68.08 23.37 -18.63
CA ARG A 393 -66.99 23.24 -17.65
C ARG A 393 -67.22 22.12 -16.63
N GLN A 394 -68.44 21.99 -16.11
CA GLN A 394 -68.77 20.90 -15.17
C GLN A 394 -68.70 19.53 -15.85
N TYR A 395 -69.18 19.44 -17.08
CA TYR A 395 -69.13 18.21 -17.89
C TYR A 395 -67.69 17.78 -18.19
N THR A 396 -66.85 18.70 -18.67
CA THR A 396 -65.44 18.44 -18.98
C THR A 396 -64.65 18.05 -17.72
N GLU A 397 -64.93 18.67 -16.58
CA GLU A 397 -64.31 18.30 -15.30
C GLU A 397 -64.72 16.88 -14.86
N LEU A 398 -66.00 16.52 -14.95
CA LEU A 398 -66.46 15.15 -14.68
C LEU A 398 -65.82 14.13 -15.62
N GLN A 399 -65.71 14.44 -16.91
CA GLN A 399 -65.03 13.58 -17.88
C GLN A 399 -63.55 13.42 -17.55
N ARG A 400 -62.86 14.50 -17.17
CA ARG A 400 -61.46 14.47 -16.76
C ARG A 400 -61.26 13.63 -15.50
N GLU A 401 -62.08 13.83 -14.47
CA GLU A 401 -62.06 13.02 -13.24
C GLU A 401 -62.28 11.54 -13.55
N LEU A 402 -63.27 11.23 -14.41
CA LEU A 402 -63.57 9.87 -14.83
C LEU A 402 -62.42 9.23 -15.61
N ALA A 403 -61.79 9.97 -16.53
CA ALA A 403 -60.65 9.49 -17.31
C ALA A 403 -59.46 9.17 -16.39
N VAL A 404 -59.15 10.05 -15.43
CA VAL A 404 -58.07 9.81 -14.44
C VAL A 404 -58.38 8.60 -13.56
N ALA A 405 -59.62 8.48 -13.06
CA ALA A 405 -60.02 7.34 -12.25
C ALA A 405 -59.96 6.01 -13.03
N THR A 406 -60.39 6.02 -14.29
CA THR A 406 -60.36 4.85 -15.19
C THR A 406 -58.93 4.44 -15.51
N ASP A 407 -58.06 5.41 -15.79
CA ASP A 407 -56.65 5.14 -16.07
C ASP A 407 -55.93 4.58 -14.82
N SER A 408 -56.20 5.15 -13.64
CA SER A 408 -55.71 4.59 -12.37
C SER A 408 -56.19 3.16 -12.16
N LEU A 409 -57.47 2.87 -12.41
CA LEU A 409 -58.01 1.51 -12.32
C LEU A 409 -57.30 0.56 -13.28
N ASN A 410 -57.11 0.96 -14.54
CA ASN A 410 -56.44 0.16 -15.55
C ASN A 410 -54.98 -0.13 -15.17
N ARG A 411 -54.23 0.87 -14.69
CA ARG A 411 -52.86 0.66 -14.20
C ARG A 411 -52.81 -0.37 -13.09
N PHE A 412 -53.68 -0.28 -12.09
CA PHE A 412 -53.74 -1.27 -11.00
C PHE A 412 -54.13 -2.67 -11.51
N LEU A 413 -55.04 -2.77 -12.48
CA LEU A 413 -55.40 -4.06 -13.10
C LEU A 413 -54.20 -4.67 -13.84
N THR A 414 -53.46 -3.88 -14.62
CA THR A 414 -52.24 -4.32 -15.31
C THR A 414 -51.13 -4.68 -14.32
N THR A 415 -50.93 -3.89 -13.27
CA THR A 415 -49.98 -4.21 -12.18
C THR A 415 -50.37 -5.52 -11.50
N ARG A 416 -51.67 -5.78 -11.28
CA ARG A 416 -52.11 -7.05 -10.73
C ARG A 416 -51.74 -8.22 -11.64
N GLU A 417 -52.03 -8.10 -12.94
CA GLU A 417 -51.76 -9.14 -13.92
C GLU A 417 -50.26 -9.45 -14.03
N THR A 418 -49.42 -8.41 -14.11
CA THR A 418 -47.96 -8.57 -14.13
C THR A 418 -47.43 -9.23 -12.86
N LEU A 419 -47.87 -8.81 -11.66
CA LEU A 419 -47.50 -9.46 -10.40
C LEU A 419 -47.96 -10.93 -10.33
N GLN A 420 -49.14 -11.25 -10.88
CA GLN A 420 -49.64 -12.63 -10.95
C GLN A 420 -48.82 -13.49 -11.92
N ILE A 421 -48.42 -12.94 -13.07
CA ILE A 421 -47.53 -13.62 -14.02
C ILE A 421 -46.17 -13.87 -13.37
N ASP A 422 -45.58 -12.87 -12.73
CA ASP A 422 -44.29 -13.00 -12.02
C ASP A 422 -44.35 -14.05 -10.91
N ALA A 423 -45.44 -14.06 -10.14
CA ALA A 423 -45.67 -15.07 -9.11
C ALA A 423 -45.79 -16.49 -9.70
N ALA A 424 -46.27 -16.61 -10.94
CA ALA A 424 -46.40 -17.88 -11.65
C ALA A 424 -45.09 -18.33 -12.33
N GLN A 425 -44.23 -17.41 -12.78
CA GLN A 425 -43.02 -17.72 -13.55
C GLN A 425 -41.88 -18.38 -12.73
N LYS A 426 -41.97 -18.43 -11.40
CA LYS A 426 -40.95 -19.04 -10.51
C LYS A 426 -39.50 -18.65 -10.88
N SER A 427 -39.28 -17.39 -11.24
CA SER A 427 -37.92 -16.90 -11.50
C SER A 427 -37.09 -16.99 -10.22
N VAL A 428 -35.84 -17.46 -10.34
CA VAL A 428 -34.91 -17.51 -9.22
C VAL A 428 -34.21 -16.16 -9.14
N PRO A 429 -34.43 -15.35 -8.09
CA PRO A 429 -33.92 -13.98 -8.05
C PRO A 429 -32.41 -13.90 -7.82
N TRP A 430 -31.81 -14.94 -7.22
CA TRP A 430 -30.36 -15.03 -7.03
C TRP A 430 -29.78 -16.14 -7.90
N GLU A 431 -28.67 -15.86 -8.57
CA GLU A 431 -28.02 -16.82 -9.46
C GLU A 431 -26.63 -17.19 -8.96
N LEU A 432 -26.30 -18.48 -8.98
CA LEU A 432 -25.00 -18.97 -8.58
C LEU A 432 -23.99 -18.77 -9.72
N ILE A 433 -23.15 -17.74 -9.62
CA ILE A 433 -22.10 -17.43 -10.62
C ILE A 433 -20.95 -18.43 -10.53
N ALA A 434 -20.61 -18.82 -9.31
CA ALA A 434 -19.59 -19.82 -9.05
C ALA A 434 -20.09 -20.76 -7.96
N ALA A 435 -20.17 -22.05 -8.30
CA ALA A 435 -20.55 -23.08 -7.36
C ALA A 435 -19.55 -23.19 -6.19
N PRO A 436 -19.98 -23.70 -5.03
CA PRO A 436 -19.10 -24.03 -3.91
C PRO A 436 -17.87 -24.81 -4.36
N SER A 437 -16.70 -24.22 -4.13
CA SER A 437 -15.42 -24.85 -4.45
C SER A 437 -14.42 -24.61 -3.33
N VAL A 438 -13.63 -25.64 -3.04
CA VAL A 438 -12.55 -25.60 -2.04
C VAL A 438 -11.21 -25.52 -2.76
N ALA A 439 -10.38 -24.55 -2.40
CA ALA A 439 -9.03 -24.47 -2.94
C ALA A 439 -8.20 -25.66 -2.42
N GLY A 440 -7.58 -26.42 -3.32
CA GLY A 440 -6.78 -27.61 -2.97
C GLY A 440 -5.50 -27.32 -2.16
N GLN A 441 -5.16 -26.06 -1.93
CA GLN A 441 -4.01 -25.64 -1.12
C GLN A 441 -4.48 -24.93 0.16
N PRO A 442 -3.86 -25.20 1.33
CA PRO A 442 -4.24 -24.56 2.57
C PRO A 442 -3.87 -23.06 2.56
N VAL A 443 -4.77 -22.22 3.05
CA VAL A 443 -4.56 -20.77 3.18
C VAL A 443 -3.71 -20.43 4.40
N SER A 444 -3.71 -21.31 5.41
CA SER A 444 -2.86 -21.21 6.58
C SER A 444 -2.39 -22.61 7.01
N PRO A 445 -1.15 -22.77 7.48
CA PRO A 445 -0.13 -21.74 7.60
C PRO A 445 0.59 -21.46 6.27
N ASN A 446 0.85 -20.18 5.99
CA ASN A 446 1.61 -19.76 4.81
C ASN A 446 3.10 -20.07 5.02
N VAL A 447 3.53 -21.27 4.64
CA VAL A 447 4.91 -21.76 4.80
C VAL A 447 5.95 -20.75 4.29
N PRO A 448 5.82 -20.14 3.08
CA PRO A 448 6.81 -19.16 2.60
C PRO A 448 6.93 -17.92 3.51
N ARG A 449 5.79 -17.42 4.02
CA ARG A 449 5.75 -16.25 4.90
C ARG A 449 6.37 -16.54 6.27
N SER A 450 6.05 -17.69 6.85
CA SER A 450 6.62 -18.12 8.13
C SER A 450 8.13 -18.34 8.05
N LEU A 451 8.61 -18.91 6.93
CA LEU A 451 10.03 -19.13 6.68
C LEU A 451 10.77 -17.79 6.53
N MET A 452 10.16 -16.82 5.85
CA MET A 452 10.71 -15.46 5.74
C MET A 452 10.82 -14.80 7.12
N MET A 453 9.77 -14.89 7.95
CA MET A 453 9.81 -14.37 9.33
C MET A 453 10.87 -15.08 10.18
N GLY A 454 10.97 -16.41 10.07
CA GLY A 454 11.99 -17.21 10.74
C GLY A 454 13.42 -16.83 10.33
N ALA A 455 13.65 -16.59 9.03
CA ALA A 455 14.93 -16.14 8.51
C ALA A 455 15.31 -14.76 9.07
N ILE A 456 14.37 -13.79 9.06
CA ILE A 456 14.60 -12.45 9.63
C ILE A 456 14.94 -12.55 11.12
N ALA A 457 14.14 -13.29 11.90
CA ALA A 457 14.38 -13.51 13.32
C ALA A 457 15.73 -14.20 13.57
N GLY A 458 16.08 -15.19 12.74
CA GLY A 458 17.34 -15.90 12.80
C GLY A 458 18.56 -15.01 12.53
N PHE A 459 18.47 -14.12 11.54
CA PHE A 459 19.54 -13.15 11.26
C PHE A 459 19.76 -12.18 12.41
N ILE A 460 18.69 -11.67 13.02
CA ILE A 460 18.77 -10.76 14.16
C ILE A 460 19.41 -11.46 15.36
N LEU A 461 18.88 -12.64 15.74
CA LEU A 461 19.39 -13.40 16.88
C LEU A 461 20.82 -13.89 16.64
N GLY A 462 21.15 -14.30 15.42
CA GLY A 462 22.52 -14.67 15.04
C GLY A 462 23.49 -13.50 15.14
N GLY A 463 23.05 -12.29 14.75
CA GLY A 463 23.82 -11.06 14.91
C GLY A 463 24.10 -10.73 16.37
N ILE A 464 23.07 -10.78 17.22
CA ILE A 464 23.20 -10.55 18.66
C ILE A 464 24.16 -11.58 19.29
N ALA A 465 24.02 -12.86 18.96
CA ALA A 465 24.90 -13.91 19.47
C ALA A 465 26.36 -13.71 19.04
N ALA A 466 26.58 -13.28 17.79
CA ALA A 466 27.92 -12.95 17.28
C ALA A 466 28.54 -11.77 18.03
N LEU A 467 27.77 -10.71 18.31
CA LEU A 467 28.25 -9.57 19.12
C LEU A 467 28.64 -9.97 20.53
N VAL A 468 27.80 -10.76 21.21
CA VAL A 468 28.09 -11.21 22.58
C VAL A 468 29.36 -12.06 22.60
N ALA A 469 29.51 -12.98 21.64
CA ALA A 469 30.71 -13.79 21.51
C ALA A 469 31.97 -12.98 21.15
N ASP A 470 31.85 -11.87 20.42
CA ASP A 470 32.98 -10.97 20.11
C ASP A 470 33.35 -10.11 21.32
N LYS A 471 32.38 -9.59 22.07
CA LYS A 471 32.63 -8.82 23.31
C LYS A 471 33.28 -9.65 24.43
N LEU A 472 33.06 -10.96 24.45
CA LEU A 472 33.69 -11.88 25.40
C LEU A 472 35.13 -12.25 25.00
N ASP A 473 35.58 -11.90 23.80
CA ASP A 473 36.95 -12.12 23.34
C ASP A 473 37.91 -11.07 23.94
N ARG A 474 38.95 -11.53 24.65
CA ARG A 474 39.88 -10.66 25.41
C ARG A 474 41.23 -10.45 24.72
N VAL A 475 41.36 -10.83 23.45
CA VAL A 475 42.61 -10.75 22.69
C VAL A 475 42.74 -9.41 21.94
N VAL A 476 43.97 -8.93 21.77
CA VAL A 476 44.32 -7.75 20.96
C VAL A 476 44.32 -8.17 19.48
N HIS A 477 43.39 -7.65 18.69
CA HIS A 477 43.18 -8.09 17.29
C HIS A 477 43.64 -7.08 16.25
N SER A 478 43.91 -5.83 16.64
CA SER A 478 44.34 -4.76 15.73
C SER A 478 45.42 -3.90 16.38
N THR A 479 46.17 -3.18 15.56
CA THR A 479 47.07 -2.11 16.04
C THR A 479 46.29 -0.97 16.70
N ASP A 480 45.04 -0.75 16.32
CA ASP A 480 44.18 0.25 16.96
C ASP A 480 43.74 -0.19 18.36
N ASP A 481 43.60 -1.50 18.61
CA ASP A 481 43.37 -2.00 19.98
C ASP A 481 44.55 -1.62 20.89
N ILE A 482 45.79 -1.70 20.38
CA ILE A 482 46.99 -1.30 21.13
C ILE A 482 46.98 0.20 21.42
N LYS A 483 46.61 1.05 20.46
CA LYS A 483 46.48 2.51 20.66
C LYS A 483 45.34 2.85 21.64
N ALA A 484 44.26 2.08 21.65
CA ALA A 484 43.15 2.30 22.55
C ALA A 484 43.50 1.89 23.99
N LEU A 485 44.29 0.82 24.15
CA LEU A 485 44.71 0.30 25.45
C LEU A 485 45.90 1.05 26.05
N THR A 486 46.74 1.67 25.21
CA THR A 486 48.04 2.21 25.62
C THR A 486 48.27 3.59 25.00
N ARG A 487 48.93 4.49 25.73
CA ARG A 487 49.32 5.83 25.21
C ARG A 487 50.70 5.84 24.54
N LEU A 488 51.27 4.67 24.27
CA LEU A 488 52.63 4.51 23.77
C LEU A 488 52.66 4.54 22.25
N PRO A 489 53.73 5.07 21.63
CA PRO A 489 53.87 5.06 20.19
C PRO A 489 54.07 3.63 19.68
N ILE A 490 53.45 3.32 18.53
CA ILE A 490 53.72 2.07 17.80
C ILE A 490 54.92 2.33 16.89
N LEU A 491 56.04 1.67 17.18
CA LEU A 491 57.31 1.87 16.48
C LEU A 491 57.38 1.18 15.13
N GLY A 492 56.57 0.15 14.94
CA GLY A 492 56.47 -0.60 13.69
C GLY A 492 55.45 -1.73 13.77
N SER A 493 54.96 -2.13 12.60
CA SER A 493 54.09 -3.28 12.42
C SER A 493 54.83 -4.36 11.63
N VAL A 494 55.10 -5.50 12.25
CA VAL A 494 55.74 -6.65 11.60
C VAL A 494 54.65 -7.58 11.05
N PRO A 495 54.59 -7.82 9.73
CA PRO A 495 53.59 -8.71 9.15
C PRO A 495 53.86 -10.17 9.53
N LEU A 496 52.82 -11.00 9.54
CA LEU A 496 52.97 -12.44 9.70
C LEU A 496 53.62 -13.05 8.45
N ALA A 497 54.92 -13.36 8.51
CA ALA A 497 55.63 -14.02 7.42
C ALA A 497 55.15 -15.47 7.24
N ARG A 498 54.95 -15.89 5.97
CA ARG A 498 54.84 -17.31 5.63
C ARG A 498 56.25 -17.88 5.51
N ALA A 499 56.42 -19.18 5.81
CA ALA A 499 57.74 -19.85 5.83
C ALA A 499 58.57 -19.67 4.54
N GLU A 500 57.93 -19.38 3.41
CA GLU A 500 58.57 -19.11 2.11
C GLU A 500 59.19 -17.69 2.01
N GLU A 501 58.70 -16.70 2.77
CA GLU A 501 59.21 -15.30 2.75
C GLU A 501 60.43 -15.07 3.66
N GLU A 502 60.72 -15.97 4.59
CA GLU A 502 61.85 -15.87 5.53
C GLU A 502 63.20 -16.28 4.90
N LEU A 503 63.17 -16.92 3.72
CA LEU A 503 64.33 -17.57 3.06
C LEU A 503 65.01 -16.75 1.94
N GLU A 504 64.44 -15.63 1.49
CA GLU A 504 65.04 -14.82 0.41
C GLU A 504 65.88 -13.66 0.92
N VAL A 505 67.08 -13.97 1.41
CA VAL A 505 68.23 -13.06 1.30
C VAL A 505 69.40 -13.87 0.74
N VAL A 506 69.32 -14.23 -0.54
CA VAL A 506 70.46 -14.83 -1.26
C VAL A 506 71.30 -13.69 -1.83
N THR A 507 72.42 -13.42 -1.19
CA THR A 507 73.54 -12.69 -1.82
C THR A 507 74.13 -13.63 -2.88
N VAL A 508 74.02 -13.28 -4.16
CA VAL A 508 74.62 -14.10 -5.24
C VAL A 508 76.13 -13.88 -5.24
N PRO A 509 76.97 -14.92 -5.08
CA PRO A 509 78.40 -14.82 -5.35
C PRO A 509 78.62 -14.91 -6.87
N GLN A 510 79.30 -13.91 -7.42
CA GLN A 510 79.77 -13.91 -8.80
C GLN A 510 81.05 -14.76 -8.90
N ALA A 511 80.95 -15.99 -9.41
CA ALA A 511 81.98 -16.67 -10.25
C ALA A 511 81.70 -18.17 -10.38
N ALA A 512 81.60 -18.63 -11.64
CA ALA A 512 82.23 -19.84 -12.21
C ALA A 512 81.35 -20.39 -13.33
N SER A 513 81.63 -19.88 -14.52
CA SER A 513 81.34 -20.49 -15.80
C SER A 513 81.93 -21.89 -15.89
N GLU A 514 81.10 -22.89 -16.19
CA GLU A 514 81.55 -24.05 -16.96
C GLU A 514 80.40 -24.67 -17.78
N SER A 515 80.79 -25.10 -18.97
CA SER A 515 80.04 -25.40 -20.19
C SER A 515 79.28 -26.74 -20.18
N VAL A 516 78.22 -26.82 -21.00
CA VAL A 516 78.09 -27.67 -22.23
C VAL A 516 76.65 -27.56 -22.78
N PRO A 517 76.43 -27.56 -24.11
CA PRO A 517 75.17 -27.20 -24.76
C PRO A 517 74.28 -28.42 -25.05
N THR A 518 72.98 -28.20 -25.34
CA THR A 518 72.28 -28.69 -26.56
C THR A 518 70.76 -28.38 -26.51
N GLN A 519 70.37 -27.47 -27.40
CA GLN A 519 69.13 -27.32 -28.18
C GLN A 519 67.76 -27.78 -27.65
N ALA A 520 66.86 -26.80 -27.47
CA ALA A 520 65.51 -26.84 -28.05
C ALA A 520 64.98 -25.40 -28.22
N GLN A 521 64.40 -25.13 -29.40
CA GLN A 521 63.78 -23.87 -29.81
C GLN A 521 62.58 -23.48 -28.94
N GLY A 522 62.44 -22.18 -28.66
CA GLY A 522 61.22 -21.60 -28.13
C GLY A 522 61.42 -20.14 -27.75
N ASP A 523 60.90 -19.24 -28.58
CA ASP A 523 60.88 -17.79 -28.38
C ASP A 523 60.49 -17.41 -26.94
N SER A 524 61.42 -16.82 -26.21
CA SER A 524 61.08 -15.91 -25.12
C SER A 524 62.23 -14.93 -24.87
N ASN A 525 61.99 -13.67 -25.20
CA ASN A 525 62.76 -12.52 -24.75
C ASN A 525 62.62 -12.41 -23.21
N HIS A 526 63.39 -13.19 -22.46
CA HIS A 526 63.57 -13.00 -21.03
C HIS A 526 64.84 -12.19 -20.80
N TYR A 527 64.70 -10.87 -20.66
CA TYR A 527 65.73 -10.06 -20.02
C TYR A 527 65.72 -10.38 -18.52
N PRO A 528 66.83 -10.81 -17.90
CA PRO A 528 66.91 -10.83 -16.44
C PRO A 528 67.04 -9.37 -15.98
N ARG A 529 65.93 -8.80 -15.49
CA ARG A 529 65.99 -7.58 -14.68
C ARG A 529 66.12 -7.99 -13.23
N ASP A 530 67.28 -7.69 -12.64
CA ASP A 530 67.53 -7.73 -11.20
C ASP A 530 66.51 -6.83 -10.49
N TYR A 531 65.40 -7.44 -10.07
CA TYR A 531 64.36 -6.80 -9.30
C TYR A 531 64.72 -6.97 -7.83
N TYR A 532 65.24 -5.92 -7.19
CA TYR A 532 65.32 -5.85 -5.73
C TYR A 532 63.88 -5.82 -5.16
N ILE A 533 63.29 -6.99 -4.93
CA ILE A 533 62.05 -7.14 -4.19
C ILE A 533 62.45 -7.41 -2.74
N ALA A 534 62.60 -6.36 -1.94
CA ALA A 534 62.70 -6.56 -0.50
C ALA A 534 61.38 -7.16 0.00
N SER A 535 61.43 -8.28 0.72
CA SER A 535 60.23 -8.87 1.30
C SER A 535 59.54 -7.84 2.23
N PRO A 536 58.19 -7.75 2.25
CA PRO A 536 57.47 -6.85 3.15
C PRO A 536 57.88 -7.03 4.62
N PHE A 537 58.27 -8.25 4.98
CA PHE A 537 58.82 -8.59 6.29
C PHE A 537 60.17 -7.91 6.56
N ALA A 538 61.15 -8.03 5.65
CA ALA A 538 62.46 -7.38 5.80
C ALA A 538 62.36 -5.84 5.80
N GLU A 539 61.46 -5.28 4.98
CA GLU A 539 61.25 -3.84 4.93
C GLU A 539 60.63 -3.28 6.21
N ALA A 540 59.77 -4.05 6.89
CA ALA A 540 59.23 -3.68 8.20
C ALA A 540 60.35 -3.48 9.25
N PHE A 541 61.40 -4.31 9.23
CA PHE A 541 62.54 -4.15 10.15
C PHE A 541 63.47 -2.99 9.78
N ARG A 542 63.64 -2.69 8.49
CA ARG A 542 64.34 -1.48 8.05
C ARG A 542 63.62 -0.22 8.51
N SER A 543 62.29 -0.18 8.37
CA SER A 543 61.46 0.91 8.87
C SER A 543 61.52 1.01 10.40
N LEU A 544 61.44 -0.11 11.12
CA LEU A 544 61.56 -0.15 12.58
C LEU A 544 62.90 0.42 13.04
N TYR A 545 64.01 0.03 12.40
CA TYR A 545 65.33 0.58 12.72
C TYR A 545 65.44 2.07 12.39
N ALA A 546 64.89 2.54 11.28
CA ALA A 546 64.84 3.96 10.97
C ALA A 546 64.07 4.77 12.03
N ASN A 547 62.91 4.26 12.48
CA ASN A 547 62.12 4.87 13.56
C ASN A 547 62.89 4.92 14.87
N LEU A 548 63.63 3.86 15.21
CA LEU A 548 64.53 3.85 16.37
C LEU A 548 65.57 4.97 16.28
N ARG A 549 66.19 5.18 15.11
CA ARG A 549 67.14 6.28 14.92
C ARG A 549 66.49 7.65 15.09
N PHE A 550 65.26 7.84 14.61
CA PHE A 550 64.53 9.10 14.73
C PHE A 550 64.15 9.43 16.18
N LEU A 551 63.82 8.42 16.99
CA LEU A 551 63.53 8.63 18.42
C LEU A 551 64.74 9.17 19.21
N GLY A 552 65.96 8.85 18.77
CA GLY A 552 67.21 9.27 19.40
C GLY A 552 67.84 10.54 18.82
N SER A 553 67.05 11.51 18.32
CA SER A 553 67.57 12.72 17.67
C SER A 553 68.49 13.55 18.56
N ASP A 554 68.16 13.65 19.85
CA ASP A 554 68.87 14.49 20.82
C ASP A 554 69.94 13.70 21.59
N SER A 555 69.74 12.39 21.73
CA SER A 555 70.68 11.45 22.34
C SER A 555 70.66 10.13 21.57
N PRO A 556 71.77 9.70 20.95
CA PRO A 556 71.79 8.48 20.15
C PRO A 556 71.54 7.27 21.06
N ILE A 557 70.54 6.46 20.70
CA ILE A 557 70.21 5.21 21.38
C ILE A 557 71.26 4.16 20.99
N ARG A 558 72.13 3.77 21.93
CA ARG A 558 73.23 2.81 21.73
C ARG A 558 72.93 1.44 22.34
N SER A 559 71.95 1.34 23.23
CA SER A 559 71.53 0.10 23.87
C SER A 559 70.01 -0.01 23.96
N VAL A 560 69.47 -1.14 23.47
CA VAL A 560 68.02 -1.40 23.46
C VAL A 560 67.72 -2.77 24.04
N VAL A 561 66.73 -2.84 24.91
CA VAL A 561 66.15 -4.09 25.41
C VAL A 561 64.89 -4.43 24.62
N ILE A 562 64.74 -5.68 24.20
CA ILE A 562 63.56 -6.19 23.52
C ILE A 562 62.93 -7.30 24.37
N SER A 563 61.65 -7.16 24.69
CA SER A 563 60.89 -8.17 25.45
C SER A 563 59.40 -8.08 25.10
N SER A 564 58.58 -8.95 25.69
CA SER A 564 57.13 -9.06 25.46
C SER A 564 56.35 -9.26 26.77
N PRO A 565 55.04 -8.98 26.81
CA PRO A 565 54.16 -9.33 27.93
C PRO A 565 54.22 -10.81 28.30
N SER A 566 54.03 -11.70 27.31
CA SER A 566 53.96 -13.15 27.49
C SER A 566 54.94 -13.91 26.58
N PRO A 567 55.20 -15.21 26.84
CA PRO A 567 55.96 -16.07 25.95
C PRO A 567 55.34 -16.16 24.54
N THR A 568 56.14 -16.53 23.54
CA THR A 568 55.71 -16.81 22.14
C THR A 568 55.18 -15.61 21.34
N GLU A 569 55.46 -14.38 21.78
CA GLU A 569 55.05 -13.16 21.07
C GLU A 569 56.04 -12.68 19.98
N GLY A 570 57.19 -13.34 19.85
CA GLY A 570 58.17 -13.07 18.78
C GLY A 570 59.30 -12.10 19.15
N LYS A 571 59.54 -11.84 20.45
CA LYS A 571 60.65 -11.00 20.97
C LYS A 571 62.01 -11.31 20.34
N SER A 572 62.41 -12.58 20.33
CA SER A 572 63.69 -13.03 19.77
C SER A 572 63.72 -12.92 18.24
N THR A 573 62.60 -13.16 17.56
CA THR A 573 62.48 -12.92 16.10
C THR A 573 62.73 -11.46 15.78
N VAL A 574 62.07 -10.56 16.53
CA VAL A 574 62.18 -9.11 16.36
C VAL A 574 63.60 -8.64 16.67
N ALA A 575 64.21 -9.14 17.75
CA ALA A 575 65.59 -8.79 18.12
C ALA A 575 66.60 -9.20 17.04
N THR A 576 66.51 -10.44 16.54
CA THR A 576 67.41 -10.94 15.48
C THR A 576 67.25 -10.13 14.19
N HIS A 577 66.03 -9.88 13.73
CA HIS A 577 65.80 -9.20 12.45
C HIS A 577 66.05 -7.69 12.53
N LEU A 578 65.79 -7.05 13.68
CA LEU A 578 66.21 -5.67 13.90
C LEU A 578 67.74 -5.55 13.87
N ALA A 579 68.46 -6.51 14.46
CA ALA A 579 69.91 -6.54 14.44
C ALA A 579 70.47 -6.69 13.00
N LYS A 580 69.91 -7.62 12.21
CA LYS A 580 70.23 -7.78 10.78
C LYS A 580 69.94 -6.50 9.98
N ALA A 581 68.77 -5.88 10.18
CA ALA A 581 68.40 -4.65 9.47
C ALA A 581 69.36 -3.49 9.81
N ALA A 582 69.73 -3.33 11.08
CA ALA A 582 70.69 -2.32 11.51
C ALA A 582 72.11 -2.58 10.95
N ALA A 583 72.55 -3.85 10.92
CA ALA A 583 73.84 -4.25 10.35
C ALA A 583 73.89 -4.03 8.82
N ALA A 584 72.82 -4.39 8.10
CA ALA A 584 72.68 -4.14 6.67
C ALA A 584 72.67 -2.65 6.33
N MET A 585 72.26 -1.78 7.26
CA MET A 585 72.38 -0.33 7.16
C MET A 585 73.74 0.22 7.61
N GLY A 586 74.75 -0.63 7.75
CA GLY A 586 76.14 -0.27 8.00
C GLY A 586 76.49 0.04 9.46
N GLN A 587 75.63 -0.29 10.42
CA GLN A 587 75.97 -0.16 11.84
C GLN A 587 76.71 -1.38 12.37
N ARG A 588 77.69 -1.16 13.24
CA ARG A 588 78.31 -2.24 14.02
C ARG A 588 77.37 -2.61 15.17
N VAL A 589 76.68 -3.74 15.03
CA VAL A 589 75.65 -4.20 15.96
C VAL A 589 76.16 -5.40 16.75
N LEU A 590 75.87 -5.41 18.06
CA LEU A 590 75.99 -6.59 18.90
C LEU A 590 74.60 -7.04 19.37
N LEU A 591 74.19 -8.26 19.02
CA LEU A 591 73.02 -8.91 19.57
C LEU A 591 73.43 -9.79 20.76
N VAL A 592 72.88 -9.51 21.94
CA VAL A 592 73.14 -10.25 23.17
C VAL A 592 71.88 -11.05 23.52
N ASP A 593 72.01 -12.37 23.57
CA ASP A 593 70.97 -13.26 24.09
C ASP A 593 71.04 -13.22 25.62
N ALA A 594 70.24 -12.33 26.23
CA ALA A 594 70.14 -12.17 27.67
C ALA A 594 68.95 -12.92 28.27
N ASP A 595 68.21 -13.69 27.46
CA ASP A 595 67.23 -14.66 27.92
C ASP A 595 67.95 -15.93 28.39
N LEU A 596 68.55 -15.84 29.59
CA LEU A 596 69.28 -16.96 30.19
C LEU A 596 68.34 -18.12 30.57
N ARG A 597 67.01 -17.91 30.59
CA ARG A 597 66.02 -18.93 30.93
C ARG A 597 65.68 -19.82 29.73
N CYS A 598 65.38 -19.20 28.60
CA CYS A 598 65.02 -19.88 27.36
C CYS A 598 65.74 -19.20 26.18
N PRO A 599 67.06 -19.43 26.02
CA PRO A 599 67.84 -18.79 24.97
C PRO A 599 67.43 -19.32 23.59
N GLN A 600 67.26 -18.41 22.64
CA GLN A 600 66.69 -18.72 21.32
C GLN A 600 67.50 -18.12 20.16
N VAL A 601 68.40 -17.17 20.44
CA VAL A 601 69.16 -16.47 19.38
C VAL A 601 70.12 -17.43 18.68
N HIS A 602 70.75 -18.33 19.44
CA HIS A 602 71.71 -19.28 18.91
C HIS A 602 71.07 -20.28 17.92
N GLU A 603 69.87 -20.77 18.20
CA GLU A 603 69.12 -21.64 17.29
C GLU A 603 68.73 -20.88 16.00
N ARG A 604 68.28 -19.63 16.14
CA ARG A 604 67.85 -18.78 15.00
C ARG A 604 68.98 -18.38 14.06
N LEU A 605 70.21 -18.30 14.56
CA LEU A 605 71.39 -17.90 13.80
C LEU A 605 72.35 -19.07 13.53
N ASN A 606 71.96 -20.29 13.87
CA ASN A 606 72.76 -21.50 13.71
C ASN A 606 74.16 -21.40 14.38
N LEU A 607 74.20 -20.93 15.63
CA LEU A 607 75.41 -20.73 16.43
C LEU A 607 75.48 -21.72 17.60
N ALA A 608 76.70 -22.08 18.02
CA ALA A 608 76.90 -22.90 19.22
C ALA A 608 76.69 -22.09 20.51
N ASN A 609 75.95 -22.64 21.48
CA ASN A 609 75.62 -21.98 22.76
C ASN A 609 76.29 -22.62 24.00
N LEU A 610 77.44 -23.27 23.80
CA LEU A 610 78.16 -23.94 24.91
C LEU A 610 78.79 -22.96 25.91
N ARG A 611 79.17 -21.76 25.43
CA ARG A 611 79.75 -20.69 26.25
C ARG A 611 79.22 -19.34 25.78
N GLY A 612 78.86 -18.46 26.71
CA GLY A 612 78.23 -17.17 26.38
C GLY A 612 78.18 -16.19 27.55
N LEU A 613 77.12 -15.39 27.60
CA LEU A 613 76.90 -14.32 28.57
C LEU A 613 77.00 -14.81 30.03
N SER A 614 76.39 -15.96 30.35
CA SER A 614 76.45 -16.54 31.69
C SER A 614 77.88 -16.87 32.14
N ASP A 615 78.74 -17.32 31.21
CA ASP A 615 80.14 -17.62 31.45
C ASP A 615 81.00 -16.36 31.63
N VAL A 616 80.71 -15.28 30.89
CA VAL A 616 81.37 -13.97 31.06
C VAL A 616 81.09 -13.42 32.47
N LEU A 617 79.84 -13.56 32.93
CA LEU A 617 79.41 -13.04 34.22
C LEU A 617 79.87 -13.91 35.40
N SER A 618 79.94 -15.23 35.22
CA SER A 618 80.25 -16.19 36.29
C SER A 618 81.72 -16.61 36.37
N ASN A 619 82.37 -16.85 35.22
CA ASN A 619 83.68 -17.53 35.13
C ASN A 619 84.83 -16.66 34.62
N ASN A 620 84.64 -15.34 34.49
CA ASN A 620 85.68 -14.41 34.04
C ASN A 620 86.27 -14.76 32.65
N ALA A 621 85.49 -15.43 31.79
CA ALA A 621 85.90 -15.77 30.44
C ALA A 621 86.19 -14.50 29.62
N GLU A 622 87.19 -14.59 28.74
CA GLU A 622 87.60 -13.44 27.91
C GLU A 622 86.52 -13.10 26.88
N LEU A 623 85.89 -11.92 27.04
CA LEU A 623 84.75 -11.45 26.23
C LEU A 623 84.99 -11.53 24.72
N GLY A 624 86.19 -11.15 24.25
CA GLY A 624 86.51 -11.12 22.82
C GLY A 624 86.49 -12.50 22.15
N SER A 625 86.76 -13.57 22.90
CA SER A 625 86.75 -14.96 22.41
C SER A 625 85.34 -15.55 22.28
N LEU A 626 84.34 -14.93 22.91
CA LEU A 626 82.95 -15.43 22.98
C LEU A 626 82.00 -14.69 22.04
N ILE A 627 82.38 -13.48 21.58
CA ILE A 627 81.61 -12.76 20.57
C ILE A 627 81.91 -13.36 19.20
N ARG A 628 80.86 -13.76 18.48
CA ARG A 628 80.98 -14.40 17.15
C ARG A 628 80.38 -13.52 16.07
N GLY A 629 81.02 -13.48 14.90
CA GLY A 629 80.43 -12.93 13.69
C GLY A 629 79.35 -13.87 13.14
N VAL A 630 78.39 -13.31 12.41
CA VAL A 630 77.33 -14.06 11.73
C VAL A 630 77.69 -14.22 10.24
N GLU A 631 77.53 -15.42 9.70
CA GLU A 631 77.79 -15.69 8.29
C GLU A 631 76.86 -14.84 7.40
N GLY A 632 77.43 -14.20 6.37
CA GLY A 632 76.70 -13.29 5.47
C GLY A 632 76.45 -11.86 6.00
N GLU A 633 76.77 -11.56 7.26
CA GLU A 633 76.47 -10.28 7.91
C GLU A 633 77.71 -9.64 8.55
N PRO A 634 78.53 -8.89 7.79
CA PRO A 634 79.86 -8.44 8.24
C PRO A 634 79.84 -7.46 9.41
N TYR A 635 78.72 -6.77 9.65
CA TYR A 635 78.58 -5.79 10.72
C TYR A 635 77.79 -6.31 11.94
N LEU A 636 77.33 -7.57 11.91
CA LEU A 636 76.57 -8.19 13.00
C LEU A 636 77.44 -9.16 13.81
N HIS A 637 77.49 -8.90 15.12
CA HIS A 637 78.13 -9.77 16.09
C HIS A 637 77.10 -10.28 17.09
N VAL A 638 77.32 -11.46 17.65
CA VAL A 638 76.40 -12.11 18.60
C VAL A 638 77.15 -12.58 19.83
N LEU A 639 76.59 -12.31 21.01
CA LEU A 639 76.93 -12.95 22.27
C LEU A 639 75.75 -13.82 22.69
N THR A 640 75.91 -15.14 22.60
CA THR A 640 74.88 -16.10 23.01
C THR A 640 74.75 -16.16 24.53
N ALA A 641 73.67 -16.75 25.05
CA ALA A 641 73.41 -16.81 26.48
C ALA A 641 74.43 -17.64 27.27
N GLY A 642 74.96 -18.71 26.67
CA GLY A 642 75.79 -19.71 27.32
C GLY A 642 74.98 -20.76 28.06
N SER A 643 75.65 -21.46 28.98
CA SER A 643 75.00 -22.46 29.84
C SER A 643 73.98 -21.79 30.78
N ASN A 644 72.83 -22.45 31.00
CA ASN A 644 71.76 -21.89 31.83
C ASN A 644 72.21 -21.80 33.30
N PRO A 645 72.31 -20.61 33.90
CA PRO A 645 72.78 -20.45 35.28
C PRO A 645 71.69 -20.81 36.30
N PRO A 646 72.07 -21.14 37.54
CA PRO A 646 71.10 -21.48 38.59
C PRO A 646 70.21 -20.29 39.01
N ASP A 647 70.71 -19.05 38.89
CA ASP A 647 69.95 -17.82 39.17
C ASP A 647 70.25 -16.73 38.12
N PRO A 648 69.47 -16.69 37.02
CA PRO A 648 69.56 -15.67 35.99
C PRO A 648 69.42 -14.23 36.52
N THR A 649 68.47 -14.00 37.41
CA THR A 649 68.11 -12.66 37.90
C THR A 649 69.28 -12.02 38.63
N LYS A 650 69.95 -12.79 39.49
CA LYS A 650 71.12 -12.33 40.25
C LYS A 650 72.31 -12.02 39.36
N LEU A 651 72.52 -12.79 38.29
CA LEU A 651 73.60 -12.53 37.34
C LEU A 651 73.36 -11.27 36.52
N LEU A 652 72.14 -11.09 36.00
CA LEU A 652 71.78 -9.93 35.18
C LEU A 652 71.72 -8.61 35.97
N SER A 653 71.34 -8.65 37.25
CA SER A 653 71.34 -7.49 38.15
C SER A 653 72.71 -7.18 38.80
N SER A 654 73.74 -7.97 38.49
CA SER A 654 75.07 -7.81 39.09
C SER A 654 75.79 -6.55 38.60
N ARG A 655 76.69 -5.99 39.42
CA ARG A 655 77.59 -4.89 39.01
C ARG A 655 78.45 -5.26 37.79
N ARG A 656 78.77 -6.55 37.64
CA ARG A 656 79.53 -7.07 36.51
C ARG A 656 78.76 -6.94 35.20
N MET A 657 77.46 -7.20 35.21
CA MET A 657 76.62 -7.00 34.03
C MET A 657 76.56 -5.52 33.64
N ARG A 658 76.41 -4.62 34.62
CA ARG A 658 76.44 -3.17 34.35
C ARG A 658 77.76 -2.73 33.71
N ALA A 659 78.89 -3.12 34.28
CA ALA A 659 80.21 -2.82 33.72
C ALA A 659 80.41 -3.44 32.32
N LEU A 660 79.83 -4.63 32.07
CA LEU A 660 79.83 -5.26 30.75
C LEU A 660 79.01 -4.44 29.75
N MET A 661 77.80 -3.99 30.10
CA MET A 661 76.98 -3.15 29.24
C MET A 661 77.69 -1.86 28.84
N GLU A 662 78.29 -1.15 29.81
CA GLU A 662 79.08 0.07 29.55
C GLU A 662 80.26 -0.21 28.60
N ARG A 663 80.99 -1.31 28.81
CA ARG A 663 82.09 -1.72 27.93
C ARG A 663 81.60 -2.02 26.51
N LEU A 664 80.47 -2.72 26.36
CA LEU A 664 79.92 -3.09 25.06
C LEU A 664 79.44 -1.86 24.27
N GLN A 665 78.79 -0.91 24.94
CA GLN A 665 78.36 0.36 24.35
C GLN A 665 79.53 1.24 23.88
N GLY A 666 80.73 1.03 24.42
CA GLY A 666 81.95 1.70 23.94
C GLY A 666 82.54 1.08 22.67
N ILE A 667 82.23 -0.17 22.36
CA ILE A 667 82.80 -0.93 21.23
C ILE A 667 81.84 -0.97 20.03
N TYR A 668 80.54 -1.06 20.30
CA TYR A 668 79.49 -1.19 19.29
C TYR A 668 78.63 0.07 19.19
N SER A 669 78.16 0.38 17.99
CA SER A 669 77.27 1.51 17.74
C SER A 669 75.86 1.25 18.28
N LEU A 670 75.44 -0.02 18.29
CA LEU A 670 74.15 -0.46 18.82
C LEU A 670 74.30 -1.85 19.47
N VAL A 671 73.82 -1.98 20.71
CA VAL A 671 73.73 -3.25 21.42
C VAL A 671 72.27 -3.59 21.67
N ILE A 672 71.81 -4.73 21.19
CA ILE A 672 70.43 -5.21 21.34
C ILE A 672 70.42 -6.38 22.31
N TYR A 673 69.64 -6.28 23.37
CA TYR A 673 69.48 -7.34 24.38
C TYR A 673 68.12 -8.03 24.19
N ASP A 674 68.13 -9.31 23.80
CA ASP A 674 66.94 -10.17 23.83
C ASP A 674 66.70 -10.63 25.27
N MET A 675 65.49 -10.41 25.80
CA MET A 675 65.17 -10.62 27.21
C MET A 675 63.90 -11.46 27.39
N PRO A 676 63.78 -12.21 28.51
CA PRO A 676 62.59 -13.02 28.77
C PRO A 676 61.32 -12.14 28.89
N PRO A 677 60.11 -12.71 28.82
CA PRO A 677 58.87 -11.97 28.98
C PRO A 677 58.78 -11.28 30.34
N ILE A 678 58.03 -10.18 30.41
CA ILE A 678 57.97 -9.32 31.61
C ILE A 678 57.02 -9.89 32.67
N LEU A 679 55.87 -10.43 32.25
CA LEU A 679 54.93 -11.02 33.21
C LEU A 679 55.53 -12.31 33.79
N GLY A 680 55.75 -12.31 35.10
CA GLY A 680 56.26 -13.45 35.85
C GLY A 680 57.77 -13.44 36.09
N PHE A 681 58.55 -12.51 35.51
CA PHE A 681 60.01 -12.45 35.68
C PHE A 681 60.51 -11.03 35.94
N ALA A 682 61.45 -10.88 36.88
CA ALA A 682 62.05 -9.59 37.24
C ALA A 682 63.30 -9.22 36.40
N ASP A 683 63.74 -10.11 35.53
CA ASP A 683 65.02 -10.01 34.82
C ASP A 683 65.08 -8.79 33.89
N THR A 684 63.99 -8.56 33.15
CA THR A 684 63.92 -7.55 32.10
C THR A 684 63.91 -6.12 32.65
N PRO A 685 63.05 -5.74 33.63
CA PRO A 685 63.06 -4.38 34.16
C PRO A 685 64.39 -4.01 34.84
N LEU A 686 65.04 -4.97 35.51
CA LEU A 686 66.32 -4.75 36.19
C LEU A 686 67.46 -4.42 35.22
N LEU A 687 67.53 -5.08 34.07
CA LEU A 687 68.54 -4.77 33.06
C LEU A 687 68.15 -3.55 32.22
N ALA A 688 66.87 -3.39 31.88
CA ALA A 688 66.38 -2.29 31.07
C ALA A 688 66.59 -0.93 31.74
N ALA A 689 66.65 -0.86 33.07
CA ALA A 689 67.04 0.33 33.83
C ALA A 689 68.48 0.82 33.56
N HIS A 690 69.31 0.01 32.89
CA HIS A 690 70.70 0.33 32.53
C HIS A 690 70.92 0.41 31.01
N ALA A 691 69.85 0.33 30.22
CA ALA A 691 69.88 0.55 28.77
C ALA A 691 69.28 1.92 28.42
N ASP A 692 69.53 2.43 27.22
CA ASP A 692 69.00 3.72 26.77
C ASP A 692 67.49 3.68 26.52
N GLY A 693 66.97 2.49 26.20
CA GLY A 693 65.53 2.28 26.12
C GLY A 693 65.11 0.83 25.90
N MET A 694 63.80 0.63 25.97
CA MET A 694 63.16 -0.67 25.83
C MET A 694 62.08 -0.63 24.75
N MET A 695 61.95 -1.70 23.98
CA MET A 695 60.85 -1.92 23.03
C MET A 695 60.02 -3.12 23.48
N LEU A 696 58.70 -2.93 23.50
CA LEU A 696 57.76 -3.99 23.87
C LEU A 696 57.14 -4.63 22.63
N VAL A 697 57.40 -5.91 22.41
CA VAL A 697 56.78 -6.68 21.32
C VAL A 697 55.42 -7.17 21.78
N THR A 698 54.38 -6.92 20.99
CA THR A 698 52.99 -7.33 21.23
C THR A 698 52.46 -8.12 20.04
N ALA A 699 52.14 -9.39 20.22
CA ALA A 699 51.61 -10.24 19.15
C ALA A 699 50.09 -10.02 18.91
N ILE A 700 49.73 -9.61 17.69
CA ILE A 700 48.34 -9.47 17.25
C ILE A 700 47.67 -10.85 17.12
N GLY A 701 46.44 -10.96 17.63
CA GLY A 701 45.67 -12.19 17.64
C GLY A 701 46.12 -13.22 18.69
N LYS A 702 47.13 -12.91 19.51
CA LYS A 702 47.62 -13.78 20.59
C LYS A 702 47.62 -13.10 21.97
N THR A 703 48.07 -11.84 22.04
CA THR A 703 48.23 -11.14 23.32
C THR A 703 46.87 -10.80 23.93
N ARG A 704 46.66 -11.11 25.22
CA ARG A 704 45.44 -10.69 25.93
C ARG A 704 45.55 -9.22 26.33
N ARG A 705 44.44 -8.50 26.24
CA ARG A 705 44.36 -7.07 26.62
C ARG A 705 44.77 -6.84 28.08
N THR A 706 44.42 -7.76 28.97
CA THR A 706 44.79 -7.75 30.39
C THR A 706 46.30 -7.88 30.59
N ASP A 707 46.94 -8.77 29.81
CA ASP A 707 48.36 -9.09 29.95
C ASP A 707 49.21 -7.89 29.49
N LEU A 708 48.83 -7.25 28.37
CA LEU A 708 49.45 -6.02 27.90
C LEU A 708 49.32 -4.88 28.92
N ALA A 709 48.12 -4.68 29.49
CA ALA A 709 47.87 -3.64 30.48
C ALA A 709 48.71 -3.84 31.77
N GLN A 710 48.73 -5.06 32.31
CA GLN A 710 49.54 -5.40 33.50
C GLN A 710 51.04 -5.21 33.25
N THR A 711 51.51 -5.51 32.04
CA THR A 711 52.90 -5.33 31.66
C THR A 711 53.30 -3.86 31.68
N ILE A 712 52.48 -2.99 31.11
CA ILE A 712 52.72 -1.54 31.08
C ILE A 712 52.66 -0.95 32.50
N GLU A 713 51.70 -1.40 33.32
CA GLU A 713 51.65 -1.03 34.73
C GLU A 713 52.93 -1.41 35.47
N THR A 714 53.43 -2.64 35.26
CA THR A 714 54.69 -3.11 35.86
C THR A 714 55.88 -2.26 35.40
N LEU A 715 55.96 -1.91 34.12
CA LEU A 715 57.04 -1.08 33.58
C LEU A 715 56.98 0.36 34.10
N ASN A 716 55.78 0.95 34.24
CA ASN A 716 55.61 2.30 34.78
C ASN A 716 56.09 2.44 36.23
N LEU A 717 56.12 1.35 37.00
CA LEU A 717 56.65 1.33 38.36
C LEU A 717 58.20 1.26 38.42
N SER A 718 58.85 1.02 37.28
CA SER A 718 60.31 0.86 37.16
C SER A 718 60.94 2.04 36.42
N PRO A 719 62.23 2.38 36.66
CA PRO A 719 62.92 3.49 35.98
C PRO A 719 63.34 3.12 34.54
N VAL A 720 62.46 2.48 33.78
CA VAL A 720 62.72 1.99 32.43
C VAL A 720 62.17 2.98 31.41
N ASN A 721 63.00 3.39 30.46
CA ASN A 721 62.58 4.23 29.34
C ASN A 721 61.93 3.37 28.25
N LEU A 722 60.61 3.23 28.29
CA LEU A 722 59.85 2.47 27.28
C LEU A 722 59.67 3.30 26.01
N LEU A 723 60.43 2.96 24.96
CA LEU A 723 60.47 3.68 23.68
C LEU A 723 59.17 3.54 22.88
N GLY A 724 58.50 2.40 22.99
CA GLY A 724 57.24 2.13 22.30
C GLY A 724 56.95 0.64 22.09
N ILE A 725 55.88 0.37 21.36
CA ILE A 725 55.35 -0.98 21.11
C ILE A 725 55.60 -1.40 19.66
N ILE A 726 55.98 -2.66 19.46
CA ILE A 726 56.10 -3.31 18.15
C ILE A 726 54.92 -4.26 17.99
N ALA A 727 54.04 -3.99 17.04
CA ALA A 727 52.92 -4.87 16.72
C ALA A 727 53.40 -6.02 15.83
N ASN A 728 53.50 -7.23 16.36
CA ASN A 728 53.99 -8.41 15.65
C ASN A 728 52.84 -9.29 15.16
N GLY A 729 52.99 -9.90 13.98
CA GLY A 729 51.98 -10.81 13.41
C GLY A 729 50.76 -10.09 12.83
N VAL A 730 50.93 -8.84 12.37
CA VAL A 730 49.86 -8.10 11.70
C VAL A 730 49.48 -8.83 10.41
N GLN A 731 48.20 -9.08 10.18
CA GLN A 731 47.76 -9.68 8.92
C GLN A 731 47.97 -8.66 7.78
N PRO A 732 48.61 -9.04 6.67
CA PRO A 732 48.73 -8.14 5.54
C PRO A 732 47.32 -7.78 5.03
N PRO A 733 47.07 -6.51 4.67
CA PRO A 733 45.80 -6.13 4.06
C PRO A 733 45.56 -6.96 2.79
N PRO A 734 44.29 -7.26 2.45
CA PRO A 734 43.96 -8.14 1.33
C PRO A 734 44.62 -7.66 0.03
N ALA A 735 45.14 -8.61 -0.75
CA ALA A 735 46.06 -8.44 -1.88
C ALA A 735 45.67 -7.38 -2.94
N ASN A 736 44.40 -6.96 -3.00
CA ASN A 736 43.95 -5.90 -3.90
C ASN A 736 44.45 -4.49 -3.56
N HIS A 737 44.84 -4.20 -2.30
CA HIS A 737 45.33 -2.86 -1.95
C HIS A 737 46.85 -2.70 -2.13
N TYR A 738 47.64 -3.77 -1.95
CA TYR A 738 49.10 -3.72 -2.12
C TYR A 738 49.52 -3.69 -3.59
N ASN A 739 48.79 -4.40 -4.47
CA ASN A 739 49.11 -4.43 -5.89
C ASN A 739 48.90 -3.07 -6.58
N THR A 740 47.92 -2.28 -6.17
CA THR A 740 47.66 -0.98 -6.81
C THR A 740 48.75 0.05 -6.51
N TYR A 741 49.23 0.14 -5.26
CA TYR A 741 50.22 1.16 -4.90
C TYR A 741 51.63 0.87 -5.47
N ASN A 742 52.09 -0.38 -5.43
CA ASN A 742 53.41 -0.74 -5.98
C ASN A 742 53.42 -0.70 -7.52
N TYR A 743 52.32 -1.07 -8.17
CA TYR A 743 52.22 -1.03 -9.63
C TYR A 743 52.20 0.40 -10.18
N HIS A 744 51.65 1.37 -9.44
CA HIS A 744 51.64 2.77 -9.86
C HIS A 744 52.96 3.51 -9.61
N TYR A 745 53.75 3.15 -8.60
CA TYR A 745 55.03 3.81 -8.32
C TYR A 745 56.13 3.41 -9.33
N TYR A 746 56.16 2.15 -9.77
CA TYR A 746 57.15 1.68 -10.75
C TYR A 746 56.73 1.90 -12.22
N ARG A 747 55.44 2.03 -12.53
CA ARG A 747 54.96 2.30 -13.91
C ARG A 747 55.16 3.75 -14.37
N ARG A 748 55.39 4.70 -13.45
CA ARG A 748 55.57 6.13 -13.79
C ARG A 748 56.98 6.47 -14.31
N LYS A 749 57.97 5.56 -14.18
CA LYS A 749 59.33 5.75 -14.72
C LYS A 749 59.58 5.07 -16.07
N SER A 750 58.62 4.34 -16.63
CA SER A 750 58.79 3.60 -17.90
C SER A 750 58.07 4.22 -19.11
N SER A 751 57.48 5.41 -18.98
CA SER A 751 56.79 6.11 -20.09
C SER A 751 57.38 7.47 -20.46
N ALA A 752 58.63 7.75 -20.06
CA ALA A 752 59.38 8.92 -20.50
C ALA A 752 60.62 8.45 -21.30
N GLY A 753 60.41 8.02 -22.54
CA GLY A 753 61.51 7.66 -23.42
C GLY A 753 61.13 6.75 -24.58
N LYS A 754 60.46 7.31 -25.60
CA LYS A 754 60.75 7.15 -27.04
C LYS A 754 59.54 7.55 -27.88
N GLY A 755 59.73 8.61 -28.66
CA GLY A 755 58.87 8.97 -29.79
C GLY A 755 59.45 8.48 -31.12
N SER A 756 58.61 8.58 -32.16
CA SER A 756 58.84 8.34 -33.61
C SER A 756 59.15 6.88 -33.98
N SER A 757 58.61 6.27 -35.03
CA SER A 757 58.17 6.77 -36.35
C SER A 757 57.35 5.71 -37.12
N SER A 758 56.65 6.16 -38.17
CA SER A 758 56.28 5.43 -39.41
C SER A 758 54.87 4.83 -39.55
N PHE A 759 54.01 5.64 -40.19
CA PHE A 759 53.19 5.37 -41.39
C PHE A 759 53.15 3.97 -42.01
N GLY A 760 51.96 3.58 -42.50
CA GLY A 760 51.81 2.86 -43.79
C GLY A 760 50.75 1.76 -43.86
N ASP A 761 49.52 2.15 -44.24
CA ASP A 761 48.47 1.44 -45.00
C ASP A 761 48.52 -0.09 -45.26
N ALA A 762 47.41 -0.78 -44.97
CA ALA A 762 46.68 -1.59 -45.97
C ALA A 762 45.32 -2.09 -45.43
N LYS A 763 44.32 -2.01 -46.32
CA LYS A 763 42.90 -2.32 -46.16
C LYS A 763 42.55 -3.59 -46.97
N ALA A 764 41.41 -4.20 -46.63
CA ALA A 764 40.62 -5.17 -47.44
C ALA A 764 41.09 -6.65 -47.33
N GLU A 765 40.26 -7.69 -47.38
CA GLU A 765 38.81 -7.92 -47.33
C GLU A 765 38.63 -9.45 -47.22
N ARG A 766 37.47 -9.88 -46.70
CA ARG A 766 36.70 -11.09 -47.09
C ARG A 766 37.12 -12.52 -46.67
N LEU A 767 36.16 -13.09 -45.91
CA LEU A 767 35.41 -14.34 -46.13
C LEU A 767 36.11 -15.70 -45.96
N GLY A 768 35.88 -16.29 -44.78
CA GLY A 768 34.93 -17.39 -44.62
C GLY A 768 35.42 -18.83 -44.88
N ARG A 769 35.36 -19.69 -43.86
CA ARG A 769 34.62 -20.97 -43.85
C ARG A 769 34.82 -21.80 -42.57
N LEU A 770 33.68 -22.28 -42.06
CA LEU A 770 33.38 -23.63 -41.52
C LEU A 770 34.08 -24.14 -40.23
N GLY A 771 33.23 -24.60 -39.30
CA GLY A 771 33.54 -25.74 -38.42
C GLY A 771 32.99 -25.60 -36.99
N GLN A 772 31.82 -26.21 -36.72
CA GLN A 772 31.31 -26.43 -35.34
C GLN A 772 32.21 -27.40 -34.55
N PRO A 773 32.05 -27.57 -33.21
CA PRO A 773 30.99 -28.48 -32.72
C PRO A 773 30.27 -28.07 -31.42
N ARG A 774 28.98 -28.46 -31.38
CA ARG A 774 28.25 -29.15 -30.29
C ARG A 774 28.14 -28.52 -28.89
N THR A 775 26.99 -27.89 -28.68
CA THR A 775 25.96 -28.19 -27.66
C THR A 775 26.34 -29.03 -26.44
N SER A 776 26.11 -28.47 -25.24
CA SER A 776 25.10 -29.02 -24.33
C SER A 776 24.54 -27.91 -23.44
N THR A 777 23.23 -27.95 -23.30
CA THR A 777 22.32 -26.95 -22.77
C THR A 777 21.91 -27.30 -21.34
N PHE A 778 21.94 -26.33 -20.42
CA PHE A 778 20.98 -26.24 -19.31
C PHE A 778 20.75 -24.75 -19.02
N ARG A 779 19.60 -24.22 -19.43
CA ARG A 779 19.14 -22.85 -19.15
C ARG A 779 18.01 -22.92 -18.13
N PHE A 780 18.23 -22.32 -16.96
CA PHE A 780 17.16 -21.86 -16.07
C PHE A 780 16.59 -20.58 -16.67
N SER A 781 15.33 -20.58 -17.07
CA SER A 781 14.56 -19.40 -17.46
C SER A 781 13.35 -19.28 -16.55
N GLY A 782 13.25 -18.17 -15.81
CA GLY A 782 12.05 -17.83 -15.05
C GLY A 782 12.35 -16.98 -13.83
N LEU A 783 12.80 -15.73 -14.01
CA LEU A 783 12.81 -14.67 -12.99
C LEU A 783 13.05 -13.31 -13.65
N LYS A 784 12.17 -12.96 -14.59
CA LYS A 784 12.02 -11.60 -15.11
C LYS A 784 10.52 -11.37 -15.23
N ASP A 785 9.89 -10.98 -14.12
CA ASP A 785 8.57 -10.32 -14.08
C ASP A 785 8.26 -9.79 -12.66
N LEU A 786 9.23 -9.15 -11.99
CA LEU A 786 9.02 -8.55 -10.66
C LEU A 786 9.76 -7.21 -10.48
N TRP A 787 9.83 -6.39 -11.54
CA TRP A 787 10.29 -5.00 -11.43
C TRP A 787 9.55 -4.09 -12.41
N GLN A 788 8.25 -3.88 -12.18
CA GLN A 788 7.52 -2.72 -12.68
C GLN A 788 6.57 -2.20 -11.60
N ASN A 789 6.65 -0.90 -11.33
CA ASN A 789 5.84 -0.04 -10.44
C ASN A 789 6.06 -0.05 -8.91
N PRO A 790 6.83 0.93 -8.37
CA PRO A 790 6.96 1.15 -6.92
C PRO A 790 5.92 2.13 -6.34
N LYS A 791 4.75 2.34 -6.96
CA LYS A 791 3.77 3.37 -6.51
C LYS A 791 2.35 2.90 -6.15
N GLU A 792 2.05 1.60 -6.18
CA GLU A 792 0.72 1.08 -5.76
C GLU A 792 0.74 0.27 -4.45
N ALA A 793 1.89 0.11 -3.79
CA ALA A 793 2.01 -0.69 -2.56
C ALA A 793 1.83 0.09 -1.24
N LEU A 794 1.43 1.36 -1.27
CA LEU A 794 1.30 2.21 -0.06
C LEU A 794 -0.11 2.75 0.23
N SER A 795 -1.15 2.36 -0.51
CA SER A 795 -2.52 2.83 -0.28
C SER A 795 -3.48 1.79 0.32
N GLN A 796 -3.04 0.55 0.59
CA GLN A 796 -3.90 -0.52 1.15
C GLN A 796 -3.37 -1.13 2.46
N ALA A 797 -3.06 -0.29 3.44
CA ALA A 797 -2.83 -0.73 4.82
C ALA A 797 -3.48 0.23 5.82
N ARG A 798 -4.82 0.29 5.82
CA ARG A 798 -5.56 0.67 7.04
C ARG A 798 -5.83 -0.60 7.83
N LEU A 799 -5.10 -0.76 8.92
CA LEU A 799 -5.36 -1.75 9.96
C LEU A 799 -6.75 -1.48 10.57
N PRO A 800 -7.60 -2.50 10.79
CA PRO A 800 -8.73 -2.35 11.69
C PRO A 800 -8.21 -2.25 13.13
N GLN A 801 -8.57 -1.17 13.82
CA GLN A 801 -8.48 -1.07 15.27
C GLN A 801 -9.54 -1.98 15.90
N GLN A 802 -9.17 -3.17 16.35
CA GLN A 802 -9.70 -3.84 17.56
C GLN A 802 -9.18 -5.28 17.64
N ALA A 803 -8.33 -5.54 18.65
CA ALA A 803 -8.28 -6.76 19.47
C ALA A 803 -7.03 -6.68 20.36
N GLN A 804 -7.11 -5.87 21.41
CA GLN A 804 -6.29 -6.07 22.59
C GLN A 804 -6.82 -7.31 23.31
N THR A 805 -6.02 -8.37 23.36
CA THR A 805 -5.78 -9.25 24.53
C THR A 805 -5.11 -10.54 24.04
N PHE A 806 -3.77 -10.56 24.02
CA PHE A 806 -3.03 -11.82 24.05
C PHE A 806 -2.22 -11.84 25.35
N SER A 807 -2.46 -12.87 26.16
CA SER A 807 -1.90 -13.05 27.51
C SER A 807 -0.37 -13.23 27.50
N PRO A 808 0.38 -12.57 28.40
CA PRO A 808 1.85 -12.60 28.46
C PRO A 808 2.47 -13.95 28.88
N GLN A 809 1.67 -14.99 29.17
CA GLN A 809 2.16 -16.26 29.70
C GLN A 809 2.77 -17.20 28.64
N LEU A 810 2.42 -17.04 27.36
CA LEU A 810 2.94 -17.89 26.26
C LEU A 810 4.33 -17.47 25.74
N LEU A 811 4.76 -16.22 25.98
CA LEU A 811 6.10 -15.73 25.64
C LEU A 811 7.18 -16.19 26.64
N VAL A 812 6.80 -16.56 27.85
CA VAL A 812 7.75 -17.02 28.88
C VAL A 812 8.16 -18.48 28.65
N LEU A 813 7.27 -19.32 28.12
CA LEU A 813 7.56 -20.74 27.88
C LEU A 813 8.48 -20.98 26.66
N SER A 814 8.42 -20.13 25.62
CA SER A 814 9.34 -20.22 24.49
C SER A 814 10.76 -19.72 24.83
N GLY A 815 10.88 -18.76 25.74
CA GLY A 815 12.17 -18.26 26.24
C GLY A 815 12.93 -19.28 27.10
N VAL A 816 12.23 -20.08 27.91
CA VAL A 816 12.84 -21.11 28.77
C VAL A 816 13.40 -22.27 27.94
N GLY A 817 12.71 -22.70 26.88
CA GLY A 817 13.21 -23.75 25.97
C GLY A 817 14.48 -23.36 25.20
N LEU A 818 14.59 -22.09 24.83
CA LEU A 818 15.78 -21.54 24.16
C LEU A 818 16.99 -21.44 25.11
N LEU A 819 16.77 -21.05 26.37
CA LEU A 819 17.81 -21.03 27.39
C LEU A 819 18.34 -22.43 27.75
N ILE A 820 17.46 -23.44 27.81
CA ILE A 820 17.85 -24.84 28.07
C ILE A 820 18.69 -25.40 26.91
N SER A 821 18.30 -25.14 25.66
CA SER A 821 19.09 -25.56 24.49
C SER A 821 20.46 -24.88 24.43
N VAL A 822 20.55 -23.59 24.78
CA VAL A 822 21.84 -22.87 24.84
C VAL A 822 22.71 -23.42 25.98
N LEU A 823 22.14 -23.72 27.15
CA LEU A 823 22.89 -24.34 28.25
C LEU A 823 23.40 -25.74 27.88
N TRP A 824 22.57 -26.56 27.25
CA TRP A 824 22.93 -27.91 26.83
C TRP A 824 24.04 -27.92 25.77
N MET A 825 23.97 -26.97 24.82
CA MET A 825 24.98 -26.80 23.77
C MET A 825 26.30 -26.24 24.33
N THR A 826 26.27 -25.37 25.35
CA THR A 826 27.49 -24.92 26.05
C THR A 826 28.13 -26.03 26.90
N GLN A 827 27.35 -26.95 27.46
CA GLN A 827 27.86 -28.14 28.18
C GLN A 827 28.62 -29.07 27.23
N ILE A 828 28.10 -29.31 26.03
CA ILE A 828 28.78 -30.13 25.00
C ILE A 828 30.10 -29.51 24.54
N ILE A 829 30.15 -28.19 24.37
CA ILE A 829 31.37 -27.47 23.98
C ILE A 829 32.43 -27.50 25.10
N LEU A 830 32.00 -27.47 26.36
CA LEU A 830 32.91 -27.63 27.51
C LEU A 830 33.41 -29.07 27.66
N GLN A 831 32.60 -30.07 27.30
CA GLN A 831 32.95 -31.49 27.38
C GLN A 831 33.93 -31.91 26.28
N TRP A 832 33.91 -31.23 25.12
CA TRP A 832 34.84 -31.45 24.01
C TRP A 832 36.25 -30.84 24.22
N ARG A 833 36.46 -30.06 25.29
CA ARG A 833 37.75 -29.39 25.57
C ARG A 833 38.68 -30.18 26.50
N LYS A 834 38.36 -31.42 26.85
CA LYS A 834 39.23 -32.32 27.63
C LYS A 834 39.56 -33.57 26.83
N GLU A 835 40.67 -33.55 26.10
CA GLU A 835 41.42 -34.77 25.78
C GLU A 835 42.59 -34.92 26.77
N PRO A 836 42.83 -36.12 27.33
CA PRO A 836 44.00 -36.41 28.14
C PRO A 836 45.17 -36.94 27.30
N GLN A 837 46.40 -36.62 27.74
CA GLN A 837 47.67 -37.17 27.26
C GLN A 837 47.74 -38.70 27.45
N PRO A 838 48.40 -39.47 26.56
CA PRO A 838 48.58 -40.91 26.74
C PRO A 838 49.81 -41.24 27.59
N SER A 839 49.62 -42.05 28.63
CA SER A 839 50.68 -42.78 29.35
C SER A 839 50.72 -44.24 28.89
N THR A 840 51.92 -44.75 28.60
CA THR A 840 52.24 -46.18 28.40
C THR A 840 51.93 -47.01 29.66
N PRO A 841 51.57 -48.32 29.56
CA PRO A 841 52.58 -49.39 29.70
C PRO A 841 52.31 -50.76 29.03
N GLU A 842 53.42 -51.51 28.91
CA GLU A 842 53.71 -52.97 28.93
C GLU A 842 52.64 -54.08 28.80
N THR A 843 52.92 -54.97 27.82
CA THR A 843 52.86 -56.46 27.77
C THR A 843 51.69 -57.30 28.34
N THR A 844 50.99 -57.96 27.40
CA THR A 844 50.27 -59.26 27.32
C THR A 844 50.65 -60.42 28.27
N PRO A 845 49.94 -61.59 28.25
CA PRO A 845 48.57 -61.92 27.79
C PRO A 845 47.80 -62.90 28.73
N THR A 846 46.49 -63.12 28.51
CA THR A 846 45.83 -64.43 28.25
C THR A 846 44.34 -64.46 28.62
N ALA A 847 43.54 -64.92 27.66
CA ALA A 847 42.22 -65.55 27.77
C ALA A 847 42.38 -66.93 27.05
N PRO A 848 41.41 -67.89 27.01
CA PRO A 848 39.96 -67.67 27.07
C PRO A 848 39.12 -68.82 27.70
N SER A 849 37.78 -68.70 27.51
CA SER A 849 36.81 -69.79 27.23
C SER A 849 35.85 -70.25 28.37
N PRO A 850 34.64 -70.80 28.04
CA PRO A 850 33.36 -70.10 28.28
C PRO A 850 32.25 -70.95 28.99
N VAL A 851 31.13 -70.29 29.31
CA VAL A 851 29.66 -70.68 29.25
C VAL A 851 29.37 -72.20 29.14
N PRO A 852 28.40 -72.85 29.88
CA PRO A 852 26.97 -72.50 29.80
C PRO A 852 25.99 -72.90 30.94
N SER A 853 24.77 -72.32 30.82
CA SER A 853 23.44 -72.93 31.08
C SER A 853 23.03 -73.41 32.49
N LYS A 854 21.91 -72.88 33.01
CA LYS A 854 20.59 -73.54 32.94
C LYS A 854 19.47 -72.70 33.57
N LYS A 855 18.36 -72.75 32.83
CA LYS A 855 16.93 -72.49 33.04
C LYS A 855 16.32 -72.73 34.46
N PRO A 856 15.06 -72.32 34.67
CA PRO A 856 14.55 -71.63 35.85
C PRO A 856 13.68 -72.55 36.71
N ASP A 857 13.16 -72.04 37.83
CA ASP A 857 11.81 -72.42 38.23
C ASP A 857 11.14 -71.38 39.14
N ASN A 858 9.82 -71.33 38.93
CA ASN A 858 8.81 -70.56 39.62
C ASN A 858 8.82 -70.75 41.15
N LEU A 859 8.22 -69.81 41.87
CA LEU A 859 6.95 -70.05 42.60
C LEU A 859 6.58 -68.86 43.49
N LEU A 860 5.40 -68.32 43.19
CA LEU A 860 4.30 -67.97 44.09
C LEU A 860 4.60 -67.20 45.40
N ASP A 861 3.98 -66.02 45.43
CA ASP A 861 2.93 -65.64 46.37
C ASP A 861 3.17 -64.45 47.32
N PRO A 862 2.06 -63.72 47.61
CA PRO A 862 2.04 -62.30 47.94
C PRO A 862 1.88 -62.10 49.46
N PHE A 863 1.93 -60.85 49.94
CA PHE A 863 0.99 -60.30 50.94
C PHE A 863 1.48 -58.96 51.52
N LEU A 864 0.55 -57.99 51.50
CA LEU A 864 0.25 -56.97 52.53
C LEU A 864 1.30 -55.93 52.99
N SER A 865 0.92 -54.67 52.73
CA SER A 865 1.01 -53.43 53.53
C SER A 865 0.95 -53.62 55.08
N PRO A 866 1.18 -52.61 55.97
CA PRO A 866 1.20 -51.15 55.74
C PRO A 866 2.23 -50.31 56.56
N LYS A 867 2.24 -48.99 56.27
CA LYS A 867 2.57 -47.79 57.10
C LYS A 867 3.44 -47.94 58.38
N GLN A 868 4.52 -47.15 58.46
CA GLN A 868 4.70 -46.00 59.39
C GLN A 868 6.18 -45.57 59.44
N ASN A 869 6.51 -44.40 58.89
CA ASN A 869 6.94 -43.19 59.63
C ASN A 869 7.34 -42.09 58.63
#